data_AF-A0A430F892-F1
#
_entry.id   AF-A0A430F892-F1
#
_cell.length_a   1.000
_cell.length_b   1.000
_cell.length_c   1.000
_cell.angle_alpha   90.00
_cell.angle_beta   90.00
_cell.angle_gamma   90.00
#
_symmetry.space_group_name_H-M   'P 1'
#
loop_
_entity.id
_entity.type
_entity.pdbx_description
1 polymer ?
#
loop_
_entity_poly.entity_id
_entity_poly.type
_entity_poly.pdbx_seq_one_letter_code
_entity_poly.pdbx_strand_id
1 'polypeptide(L)'
;MQASEQETPTSRPHADDGPQVADVVIADNEPQRAHVFSDLLHAAAALIAGVLIIVFAVYLRGITQGVESDAHTAARALEWLLDVPASFLQQLIVVFTVVSVLIQLVINRDWLRSACAVGALILGFGAVWGVSYLLSSQGSAILVNSLLSTGTHSGPSLLPDFYAAIGAFLTVAGPRRMHSTVKWGWNVLLVGALLLIVSSWDSVPGVIVSICVGRVVGLVIRFAIGTPNSGAWGVHVVSALRQIGLDPAELRLRDADGAHDGILHTSLKDDLVENSRIYSCRTKDGARYVVSVLDNQLHVTGYLNQLWQLIRLSGVAVRHDRSAVSATHHHFAMLLGLRNLGLASMRPYGVVDSGESSILVLDRDSALRPADVDHLDDKAIAGYMTYLQRAHRRGYTHRRITTDVLARTAHGAPVIAGWQNGDDASSPANVSLDKVQLLALCAALAGIDRTIRIARRVWGDETLVNLIPFVQKAAVPASTRTLDGWSKTLLEDLRKSMGTLAPEEVSESLEQVTLSRFSARSFFALALLVVAVVVVITQMNPSEMIKAARDANIWMALVVLLFSFLAWVGSAVSLGGFIDPDRRHPLGILFSQMAAGFTAVSMPAGIGPAFVNLQFLRKSGYRNTVATAIMSAVWAVQAAVTVLLLIAIGIFTGRNSLSSMVPTNTLIMVIAAVALIVSVAMAIPPVRKKVTDKYLPLVKSYARSLLETLTQPTKLIVSAAGGLLLNVATGFGFWAALEAFGYSTNPIETTFLFLLANTLGSAVPTPGGLGAVEAALSVAFTAVGVPSTIAISATLVYRLGFYWLRIPIGALAMKWLDKHNMI
;
A
#
# COMPACT_ATOMS: atom_id res chain seq x y z
N MET A 1 -19.30 -56.22 -23.24
CA MET A 1 -19.27 -56.32 -21.76
C MET A 1 -18.46 -55.13 -21.29
N GLN A 2 -18.94 -54.37 -20.29
CA GLN A 2 -18.30 -53.22 -19.61
C GLN A 2 -17.57 -52.18 -20.51
N ALA A 3 -18.17 -51.05 -20.86
CA ALA A 3 -18.53 -49.89 -20.02
C ALA A 3 -17.37 -48.89 -19.85
N SER A 4 -17.66 -47.61 -20.15
CA SER A 4 -16.76 -46.47 -19.97
C SER A 4 -17.32 -45.60 -18.85
N GLU A 5 -16.50 -45.27 -17.86
CA GLU A 5 -16.83 -44.28 -16.84
C GLU A 5 -16.09 -42.98 -17.14
N GLN A 6 -16.86 -41.91 -17.35
CA GLN A 6 -16.34 -40.55 -17.46
C GLN A 6 -16.37 -39.91 -16.06
N GLU A 7 -15.22 -39.81 -15.40
CA GLU A 7 -15.14 -39.11 -14.11
C GLU A 7 -15.55 -37.65 -14.28
N THR A 8 -16.66 -37.28 -13.63
CA THR A 8 -17.17 -35.91 -13.63
C THR A 8 -16.50 -35.13 -12.49
N PRO A 9 -15.84 -33.98 -12.75
CA PRO A 9 -15.20 -33.21 -11.69
C PRO A 9 -16.27 -32.59 -10.76
N THR A 10 -16.46 -33.18 -9.59
CA THR A 10 -17.48 -32.76 -8.62
C THR A 10 -17.09 -31.46 -7.91
N SER A 11 -17.65 -30.34 -8.37
CA SER A 11 -17.50 -29.04 -7.74
C SER A 11 -18.18 -29.03 -6.35
N ARG A 12 -17.37 -28.97 -5.30
CA ARG A 12 -17.86 -28.75 -3.93
C ARG A 12 -18.05 -27.25 -3.69
N PRO A 13 -19.27 -26.76 -3.39
CA PRO A 13 -19.44 -25.39 -2.95
C PRO A 13 -18.81 -25.21 -1.56
N HIS A 14 -17.86 -24.29 -1.44
CA HIS A 14 -17.41 -23.82 -0.13
C HIS A 14 -18.44 -22.83 0.41
N ALA A 15 -19.01 -23.11 1.58
CA ALA A 15 -19.85 -22.16 2.29
C ALA A 15 -18.98 -20.99 2.81
N ASP A 16 -19.40 -19.77 2.51
CA ASP A 16 -18.90 -18.51 3.08
C ASP A 16 -20.13 -17.70 3.52
N ASP A 17 -20.11 -17.11 4.71
CA ASP A 17 -21.30 -16.55 5.38
C ASP A 17 -21.68 -15.16 4.86
N GLY A 18 -22.11 -15.12 3.59
CA GLY A 18 -22.91 -14.03 3.02
C GLY A 18 -24.42 -14.32 3.13
N PRO A 19 -25.29 -13.30 3.01
CA PRO A 19 -26.74 -13.50 2.97
C PRO A 19 -27.11 -14.42 1.80
N GLN A 20 -27.65 -15.60 2.09
CA GLN A 20 -27.83 -16.67 1.11
C GLN A 20 -28.81 -16.29 0.00
N VAL A 21 -28.27 -16.02 -1.20
CA VAL A 21 -29.04 -15.84 -2.43
C VAL A 21 -29.38 -17.22 -3.02
N ALA A 22 -30.11 -18.03 -2.25
CA ALA A 22 -30.38 -19.45 -2.56
C ALA A 22 -31.24 -19.67 -3.83
N ASP A 23 -31.95 -18.64 -4.28
CA ASP A 23 -32.94 -18.68 -5.35
C ASP A 23 -32.39 -18.36 -6.77
N VAL A 24 -31.13 -17.94 -6.91
CA VAL A 24 -30.64 -17.32 -8.15
C VAL A 24 -29.51 -18.11 -8.79
N VAL A 25 -29.73 -18.54 -10.03
CA VAL A 25 -28.70 -19.23 -10.83
C VAL A 25 -27.70 -18.20 -11.34
N ILE A 26 -26.56 -18.08 -10.65
CA ILE A 26 -25.44 -17.23 -11.04
C ILE A 26 -24.41 -18.06 -11.80
N ALA A 27 -24.10 -17.66 -13.03
CA ALA A 27 -22.95 -18.15 -13.79
C ALA A 27 -22.04 -16.94 -14.07
N ASP A 28 -20.93 -16.85 -13.34
CA ASP A 28 -20.00 -15.72 -13.35
C ASP A 28 -18.58 -16.23 -13.02
N ASN A 29 -17.55 -15.50 -13.44
CA ASN A 29 -16.15 -15.92 -13.31
C ASN A 29 -15.48 -15.33 -12.05
N GLU A 30 -14.52 -16.03 -11.44
CA GLU A 30 -13.81 -15.52 -10.26
C GLU A 30 -12.86 -14.34 -10.59
N PRO A 31 -12.77 -13.31 -9.72
CA PRO A 31 -11.98 -12.11 -9.98
C PRO A 31 -10.46 -12.36 -9.91
N GLN A 32 -9.78 -12.15 -11.03
CA GLN A 32 -8.32 -12.28 -11.15
C GLN A 32 -7.57 -10.95 -10.89
N ARG A 33 -6.23 -11.01 -10.86
CA ARG A 33 -5.34 -9.83 -10.71
C ARG A 33 -4.97 -9.24 -12.07
N ALA A 34 -5.12 -7.93 -12.21
CA ALA A 34 -5.26 -7.28 -13.51
C ALA A 34 -4.13 -6.27 -13.85
N HIS A 35 -4.24 -5.67 -15.05
CA HIS A 35 -3.13 -5.05 -15.78
C HIS A 35 -3.04 -3.53 -15.59
N VAL A 36 -2.07 -3.04 -14.81
CA VAL A 36 -2.03 -1.62 -14.44
C VAL A 36 -0.68 -0.94 -14.76
N PHE A 37 -0.58 -0.47 -16.00
CA PHE A 37 0.49 0.39 -16.55
C PHE A 37 0.52 1.81 -15.98
N SER A 38 -0.58 2.25 -15.33
CA SER A 38 -0.66 3.55 -14.63
C SER A 38 0.52 3.76 -13.68
N ASP A 39 0.91 2.70 -12.96
CA ASP A 39 2.04 2.76 -12.04
C ASP A 39 3.37 2.97 -12.78
N LEU A 40 3.58 2.36 -13.95
CA LEU A 40 4.80 2.55 -14.75
C LEU A 40 4.90 3.98 -15.32
N LEU A 41 3.79 4.57 -15.77
CA LEU A 41 3.77 5.98 -16.20
C LEU A 41 4.09 6.91 -15.02
N HIS A 42 3.52 6.66 -13.84
CA HIS A 42 3.83 7.42 -12.64
C HIS A 42 5.29 7.22 -12.18
N ALA A 43 5.92 6.07 -12.48
CA ALA A 43 7.34 5.84 -12.24
C ALA A 43 8.19 6.72 -13.18
N ALA A 44 7.89 6.74 -14.48
CA ALA A 44 8.56 7.61 -15.44
C ALA A 44 8.41 9.10 -15.07
N ALA A 45 7.22 9.53 -14.64
CA ALA A 45 7.00 10.89 -14.15
C ALA A 45 7.81 11.23 -12.89
N ALA A 46 7.93 10.29 -11.93
CA ALA A 46 8.76 10.47 -10.74
C ALA A 46 10.26 10.53 -11.08
N LEU A 47 10.72 9.73 -12.05
CA LEU A 47 12.10 9.77 -12.56
C LEU A 47 12.41 11.14 -13.21
N ILE A 48 11.53 11.61 -14.10
CA ILE A 48 11.67 12.92 -14.75
C ILE A 48 11.67 14.05 -13.72
N ALA A 49 10.78 14.01 -12.72
CA ALA A 49 10.77 14.98 -11.63
C ALA A 49 12.08 14.98 -10.82
N GLY A 50 12.65 13.81 -10.53
CA GLY A 50 13.96 13.69 -9.88
C GLY A 50 15.08 14.33 -10.72
N VAL A 51 15.14 14.04 -12.03
CA VAL A 51 16.12 14.65 -12.95
C VAL A 51 15.96 16.16 -13.05
N LEU A 52 14.72 16.67 -13.14
CA LEU A 52 14.45 18.11 -13.17
C LEU A 52 14.89 18.83 -11.88
N ILE A 53 14.70 18.21 -10.71
CA ILE A 53 15.18 18.74 -9.43
C ILE A 53 16.71 18.75 -9.36
N ILE A 54 17.39 17.73 -9.88
CA ILE A 54 18.86 17.70 -10.01
C ILE A 54 19.35 18.85 -10.91
N VAL A 55 18.73 19.05 -12.06
CA VAL A 55 19.06 20.16 -12.98
C VAL A 55 18.81 21.52 -12.30
N PHE A 56 17.67 21.69 -11.62
CA PHE A 56 17.36 22.90 -10.88
C PHE A 56 18.43 23.19 -9.80
N ALA A 57 18.81 22.18 -9.02
CA ALA A 57 19.83 22.30 -7.98
C ALA A 57 21.22 22.68 -8.55
N VAL A 58 21.60 22.20 -9.73
CA VAL A 58 22.87 22.54 -10.38
C VAL A 58 22.90 23.98 -10.90
N TYR A 59 21.83 24.42 -11.58
CA TYR A 59 21.80 25.67 -12.35
C TYR A 59 21.19 26.87 -11.60
N LEU A 60 20.29 26.65 -10.64
CA LEU A 60 19.57 27.70 -9.90
C LEU A 60 19.97 27.76 -8.42
N ARG A 61 21.26 27.56 -8.13
CA ARG A 61 21.83 27.49 -6.77
C ARG A 61 21.48 28.67 -5.86
N GLY A 62 21.37 29.88 -6.41
CA GLY A 62 20.93 31.05 -5.62
C GLY A 62 19.51 30.91 -5.04
N ILE A 63 18.63 30.18 -5.71
CA ILE A 63 17.27 29.90 -5.20
C ILE A 63 17.31 28.79 -4.14
N THR A 64 18.04 27.70 -4.37
CA THR A 64 18.12 26.60 -3.39
C THR A 64 18.81 27.03 -2.10
N GLN A 65 19.92 27.79 -2.20
CA GLN A 65 20.62 28.34 -1.04
C GLN A 65 19.81 29.42 -0.31
N GLY A 66 18.98 30.19 -1.04
CA GLY A 66 18.03 31.13 -0.43
C GLY A 66 16.99 30.41 0.43
N VAL A 67 16.32 29.39 -0.13
CA VAL A 67 15.32 28.58 0.60
C VAL A 67 15.93 27.87 1.82
N GLU A 68 17.16 27.40 1.72
CA GLU A 68 17.91 26.76 2.82
C GLU A 68 18.29 27.77 3.92
N SER A 69 18.69 29.00 3.54
CA SER A 69 18.94 30.12 4.47
C SER A 69 17.66 30.60 5.18
N ASP A 70 16.53 30.64 4.48
CA ASP A 70 15.23 31.00 5.05
C ASP A 70 14.74 29.92 6.02
N ALA A 71 14.91 28.63 5.66
CA ALA A 71 14.62 27.50 6.54
C ALA A 71 15.49 27.53 7.82
N HIS A 72 16.80 27.77 7.69
CA HIS A 72 17.72 28.02 8.81
C HIS A 72 17.29 29.20 9.70
N THR A 73 16.65 30.22 9.13
CA THR A 73 16.20 31.40 9.88
C THR A 73 14.92 31.09 10.64
N ALA A 74 13.99 30.33 10.05
CA ALA A 74 12.83 29.80 10.75
C ALA A 74 13.20 28.79 11.86
N ALA A 75 14.29 28.03 11.70
CA ALA A 75 14.78 27.07 12.69
C ALA A 75 15.07 27.70 14.06
N ARG A 76 15.49 28.98 14.09
CA ARG A 76 15.79 29.72 15.33
C ARG A 76 14.55 30.02 16.18
N ALA A 77 13.34 29.82 15.65
CA ALA A 77 12.12 29.84 16.45
C ALA A 77 11.83 28.49 17.16
N LEU A 78 12.61 27.44 16.87
CA LEU A 78 12.52 26.11 17.46
C LEU A 78 13.90 25.64 17.97
N GLU A 79 14.58 26.45 18.78
CA GLU A 79 15.91 26.09 19.33
C GLU A 79 15.91 24.70 20.02
N TRP A 80 14.84 24.38 20.76
CA TRP A 80 14.61 23.08 21.40
C TRP A 80 14.63 21.87 20.44
N LEU A 81 14.41 22.07 19.14
CA LEU A 81 14.45 21.02 18.13
C LEU A 81 15.89 20.70 17.70
N LEU A 82 16.80 21.67 17.80
CA LEU A 82 18.22 21.52 17.44
C LEU A 82 18.97 20.60 18.41
N ASP A 83 18.50 20.51 19.66
CA ASP A 83 19.02 19.59 20.68
C ASP A 83 18.61 18.12 20.46
N VAL A 84 17.66 17.84 19.56
CA VAL A 84 17.19 16.48 19.29
C VAL A 84 18.09 15.80 18.26
N PRO A 85 18.74 14.65 18.56
CA PRO A 85 19.58 13.96 17.59
C PRO A 85 18.80 13.57 16.33
N ALA A 86 19.20 14.12 15.18
CA ALA A 86 18.52 13.90 13.90
C ALA A 86 18.35 12.41 13.56
N SER A 87 19.36 11.58 13.88
CA SER A 87 19.29 10.13 13.72
C SER A 87 18.18 9.47 14.56
N PHE A 88 17.91 9.96 15.77
CA PHE A 88 16.80 9.48 16.60
C PHE A 88 15.44 9.85 15.98
N LEU A 89 15.31 11.07 15.45
CA LEU A 89 14.09 11.50 14.74
C LEU A 89 13.84 10.63 13.49
N GLN A 90 14.88 10.38 12.68
CA GLN A 90 14.83 9.47 11.53
C GLN A 90 14.40 8.06 11.93
N GLN A 91 15.00 7.48 12.98
CA GLN A 91 14.67 6.15 13.48
C GLN A 91 13.22 6.07 13.99
N LEU A 92 12.73 7.10 14.68
CA LEU A 92 11.34 7.17 15.13
C LEU A 92 10.36 7.24 13.94
N ILE A 93 10.65 8.06 12.92
CA ILE A 93 9.88 8.15 11.67
C ILE A 93 9.81 6.79 10.97
N VAL A 94 10.94 6.10 10.81
CA VAL A 94 11.03 4.74 10.23
C VAL A 94 10.14 3.78 11.01
N VAL A 95 10.40 3.62 12.32
CA VAL A 95 9.73 2.62 13.16
C VAL A 95 8.22 2.86 13.18
N PHE A 96 7.78 4.08 13.47
CA PHE A 96 6.37 4.42 13.54
C PHE A 96 5.65 4.18 12.21
N THR A 97 6.24 4.61 11.10
CA THR A 97 5.63 4.50 9.76
C THR A 97 5.53 3.05 9.31
N VAL A 98 6.63 2.30 9.42
CA VAL A 98 6.70 0.91 8.95
C VAL A 98 5.79 0.02 9.80
N VAL A 99 5.87 0.11 11.13
CA VAL A 99 5.05 -0.72 12.03
C VAL A 99 3.56 -0.42 11.89
N SER A 100 3.15 0.86 11.85
CA SER A 100 1.73 1.23 11.75
C SER A 100 1.08 0.77 10.43
N VAL A 101 1.81 0.86 9.32
CA VAL A 101 1.32 0.42 8.01
C VAL A 101 1.27 -1.11 7.93
N LEU A 102 2.30 -1.82 8.43
CA LEU A 102 2.31 -3.28 8.48
C LEU A 102 1.15 -3.82 9.31
N ILE A 103 0.91 -3.26 10.50
CA ILE A 103 -0.22 -3.65 11.36
C ILE A 103 -1.55 -3.51 10.61
N GLN A 104 -1.77 -2.42 9.86
CA GLN A 104 -2.99 -2.24 9.08
C GLN A 104 -3.13 -3.25 7.94
N LEU A 105 -2.06 -3.53 7.18
CA LEU A 105 -2.07 -4.51 6.09
C LEU A 105 -2.29 -5.94 6.62
N VAL A 106 -1.72 -6.27 7.78
CA VAL A 106 -1.93 -7.53 8.51
C VAL A 106 -3.38 -7.67 8.98
N ILE A 107 -3.96 -6.62 9.59
CA ILE A 107 -5.36 -6.60 10.02
C ILE A 107 -6.32 -6.77 8.83
N ASN A 108 -6.03 -6.10 7.71
CA ASN A 108 -6.81 -6.18 6.47
C ASN A 108 -6.62 -7.51 5.72
N ARG A 109 -5.79 -8.44 6.24
CA ARG A 109 -5.44 -9.73 5.63
C ARG A 109 -4.78 -9.58 4.25
N ASP A 110 -4.12 -8.45 4.03
CA ASP A 110 -3.53 -8.00 2.76
C ASP A 110 -2.06 -8.45 2.62
N TRP A 111 -1.79 -9.68 3.06
CA TRP A 111 -0.47 -10.28 3.31
C TRP A 111 0.51 -10.15 2.14
N LEU A 112 0.00 -10.22 0.91
CA LEU A 112 0.81 -10.08 -0.29
C LEU A 112 1.32 -8.64 -0.45
N ARG A 113 0.44 -7.63 -0.29
CA ARG A 113 0.83 -6.21 -0.29
C ARG A 113 1.84 -5.92 0.81
N SER A 114 1.66 -6.50 2.00
CA SER A 114 2.61 -6.41 3.12
C SER A 114 4.02 -6.85 2.72
N ALA A 115 4.18 -8.04 2.12
CA ALA A 115 5.50 -8.53 1.74
C ALA A 115 6.14 -7.68 0.63
N CYS A 116 5.33 -7.21 -0.32
CA CYS A 116 5.80 -6.39 -1.43
C CYS A 116 6.22 -4.98 -0.97
N ALA A 117 5.53 -4.41 0.02
CA ALA A 117 5.93 -3.14 0.63
C ALA A 117 7.28 -3.26 1.34
N VAL A 118 7.53 -4.36 2.06
CA VAL A 118 8.83 -4.59 2.71
C VAL A 118 9.93 -4.89 1.69
N GLY A 119 9.64 -5.65 0.64
CA GLY A 119 10.59 -5.82 -0.48
C GLY A 119 10.93 -4.49 -1.15
N ALA A 120 9.95 -3.59 -1.31
CA ALA A 120 10.16 -2.25 -1.83
C ALA A 120 10.99 -1.35 -0.92
N LEU A 121 10.88 -1.49 0.41
CA LEU A 121 11.73 -0.80 1.37
C LEU A 121 13.22 -1.12 1.12
N ILE A 122 13.55 -2.40 1.01
CA ILE A 122 14.92 -2.89 0.77
C ILE A 122 15.41 -2.46 -0.63
N LEU A 123 14.57 -2.60 -1.65
CA LEU A 123 14.92 -2.21 -3.03
C LEU A 123 15.03 -0.68 -3.19
N GLY A 124 14.27 0.12 -2.44
CA GLY A 124 14.37 1.58 -2.41
C GLY A 124 15.70 2.05 -1.83
N PHE A 125 16.14 1.40 -0.75
CA PHE A 125 17.47 1.60 -0.17
C PHE A 125 18.60 1.22 -1.15
N GLY A 126 18.51 0.04 -1.78
CA GLY A 126 19.50 -0.38 -2.78
C GLY A 126 19.56 0.52 -4.02
N ALA A 127 18.41 1.02 -4.47
CA ALA A 127 18.34 1.93 -5.61
C ALA A 127 18.96 3.30 -5.31
N VAL A 128 18.67 3.91 -4.15
CA VAL A 128 19.21 5.23 -3.80
C VAL A 128 20.72 5.19 -3.49
N TRP A 129 21.21 4.06 -2.95
CA TRP A 129 22.64 3.77 -2.82
C TRP A 129 23.33 3.74 -4.20
N GLY A 130 22.73 3.03 -5.17
CA GLY A 130 23.25 2.95 -6.54
C GLY A 130 23.23 4.29 -7.27
N VAL A 131 22.14 5.06 -7.13
CA VAL A 131 22.03 6.42 -7.69
C VAL A 131 23.06 7.36 -7.05
N SER A 132 23.23 7.32 -5.73
CA SER A 132 24.23 8.13 -5.01
C SER A 132 25.66 7.81 -5.47
N TYR A 133 25.98 6.53 -5.63
CA TYR A 133 27.28 6.09 -6.15
C TYR A 133 27.52 6.57 -7.58
N LEU A 134 26.53 6.46 -8.49
CA LEU A 134 26.63 6.96 -9.86
C LEU A 134 26.81 8.49 -9.91
N LEU A 135 25.99 9.24 -9.15
CA LEU A 135 26.10 10.69 -9.06
C LEU A 135 27.43 11.16 -8.47
N SER A 136 28.02 10.39 -7.54
CA SER A 136 29.31 10.73 -6.92
C SER A 136 30.53 10.30 -7.75
N SER A 137 30.40 9.29 -8.61
CA SER A 137 31.51 8.77 -9.43
C SER A 137 31.56 9.36 -10.85
N GLN A 138 30.42 9.82 -11.38
CA GLN A 138 30.31 10.39 -12.73
C GLN A 138 29.87 11.86 -12.73
N GLY A 139 29.39 12.38 -11.59
CA GLY A 139 28.95 13.77 -11.45
C GLY A 139 30.11 14.75 -11.33
N SER A 140 29.88 15.99 -11.76
CA SER A 140 30.79 17.10 -11.48
C SER A 140 30.74 17.48 -9.99
N ALA A 141 31.82 18.05 -9.46
CA ALA A 141 31.85 18.56 -8.08
C ALA A 141 30.71 19.58 -7.79
N ILE A 142 30.27 20.31 -8.83
CA ILE A 142 29.09 21.18 -8.79
C ILE A 142 27.82 20.38 -8.44
N LEU A 143 27.59 19.26 -9.10
CA LEU A 143 26.41 18.40 -8.89
C LEU A 143 26.43 17.77 -7.50
N VAL A 144 27.58 17.22 -7.09
CA VAL A 144 27.76 16.62 -5.76
C VAL A 144 27.52 17.65 -4.66
N ASN A 145 28.13 18.84 -4.75
CA ASN A 145 27.96 19.93 -3.78
C ASN A 145 26.55 20.57 -3.80
N SER A 146 25.70 20.26 -4.78
CA SER A 146 24.30 20.70 -4.84
C SER A 146 23.32 19.68 -4.23
N LEU A 147 23.83 18.53 -3.75
CA LEU A 147 23.06 17.46 -3.14
C LEU A 147 23.54 17.10 -1.72
N LEU A 148 24.83 17.32 -1.42
CA LEU A 148 25.40 17.16 -0.07
C LEU A 148 24.68 18.01 0.99
N SER A 149 24.71 17.50 2.22
CA SER A 149 24.18 18.11 3.44
C SER A 149 24.95 17.61 4.66
N THR A 150 24.72 18.19 5.84
CA THR A 150 25.41 17.78 7.08
C THR A 150 25.23 16.29 7.42
N GLY A 151 24.07 15.72 7.09
CA GLY A 151 23.72 14.31 7.29
C GLY A 151 24.14 13.34 6.17
N THR A 152 24.79 13.81 5.10
CA THR A 152 25.17 13.00 3.92
C THR A 152 26.65 13.11 3.58
N HIS A 153 27.19 12.12 2.85
CA HIS A 153 28.61 12.05 2.49
C HIS A 153 28.79 11.67 1.02
N SER A 154 29.80 12.24 0.35
CA SER A 154 30.10 11.96 -1.06
C SER A 154 30.44 10.49 -1.27
N GLY A 155 29.79 9.84 -2.24
CA GLY A 155 29.86 8.40 -2.47
C GLY A 155 28.47 7.75 -2.44
N PRO A 156 28.35 6.50 -1.99
CA PRO A 156 27.07 5.79 -1.96
C PRO A 156 26.01 6.36 -0.98
N SER A 157 26.37 7.37 -0.20
CA SER A 157 25.54 8.05 0.81
C SER A 157 25.33 9.55 0.53
N LEU A 158 25.40 9.95 -0.75
CA LEU A 158 25.18 11.33 -1.21
C LEU A 158 23.71 11.78 -1.04
N LEU A 159 22.76 10.87 -1.22
CA LEU A 159 21.33 11.14 -1.07
C LEU A 159 20.82 10.49 0.25
N PRO A 160 19.97 11.18 1.04
CA PRO A 160 19.49 10.65 2.31
C PRO A 160 18.54 9.45 2.10
N ASP A 161 19.04 8.26 2.45
CA ASP A 161 18.55 6.99 1.92
C ASP A 161 17.17 6.53 2.45
N PHE A 162 16.86 6.81 3.73
CA PHE A 162 15.64 6.37 4.38
C PHE A 162 14.37 6.96 3.73
N TYR A 163 14.44 8.14 3.09
CA TYR A 163 13.33 8.70 2.33
C TYR A 163 12.98 7.85 1.10
N ALA A 164 13.98 7.25 0.42
CA ALA A 164 13.73 6.36 -0.69
C ALA A 164 13.15 5.01 -0.21
N ALA A 165 13.67 4.47 0.89
CA ALA A 165 13.18 3.24 1.51
C ALA A 165 11.71 3.38 1.96
N ILE A 166 11.37 4.41 2.74
CA ILE A 166 9.98 4.67 3.18
C ILE A 166 9.11 5.08 2.00
N GLY A 167 9.61 5.88 1.04
CA GLY A 167 8.90 6.27 -0.16
C GLY A 167 8.47 5.09 -1.02
N ALA A 168 9.34 4.09 -1.20
CA ALA A 168 9.04 2.84 -1.90
C ALA A 168 8.03 1.98 -1.11
N PHE A 169 8.25 1.80 0.19
CA PHE A 169 7.37 1.09 1.11
C PHE A 169 5.93 1.63 1.08
N LEU A 170 5.75 2.93 1.30
CA LEU A 170 4.45 3.61 1.32
C LEU A 170 3.75 3.64 -0.04
N THR A 171 4.52 3.55 -1.13
CA THR A 171 3.99 3.49 -2.50
C THR A 171 3.32 2.14 -2.78
N VAL A 172 3.95 1.03 -2.35
CA VAL A 172 3.42 -0.33 -2.51
C VAL A 172 2.33 -0.65 -1.49
N ALA A 173 2.41 -0.08 -0.28
CA ALA A 173 1.41 -0.28 0.77
C ALA A 173 -0.02 0.14 0.38
N GLY A 174 -0.18 1.03 -0.62
CA GLY A 174 -1.46 1.30 -1.27
C GLY A 174 -1.77 2.78 -1.48
N PRO A 175 -2.90 3.11 -2.14
CA PRO A 175 -3.32 4.49 -2.34
C PRO A 175 -3.77 5.13 -1.01
N ARG A 176 -3.42 6.40 -0.78
CA ARG A 176 -3.75 7.19 0.43
C ARG A 176 -5.24 7.26 0.82
N ARG A 177 -6.16 6.80 -0.06
CA ARG A 177 -7.61 6.73 0.21
C ARG A 177 -8.06 5.41 0.82
N MET A 178 -7.37 4.29 0.58
CA MET A 178 -7.77 2.98 1.09
C MET A 178 -7.34 2.73 2.54
N HIS A 179 -6.18 3.25 2.96
CA HIS A 179 -5.60 2.97 4.28
C HIS A 179 -5.17 4.26 4.98
N SER A 180 -5.79 4.53 6.14
CA SER A 180 -5.52 5.71 6.97
C SER A 180 -4.07 5.76 7.46
N THR A 181 -3.47 4.62 7.82
CA THR A 181 -2.07 4.53 8.24
C THR A 181 -1.10 4.88 7.12
N VAL A 182 -1.42 4.60 5.86
CA VAL A 182 -0.60 5.00 4.70
C VAL A 182 -0.72 6.50 4.44
N LYS A 183 -1.92 7.10 4.62
CA LYS A 183 -2.09 8.56 4.61
C LYS A 183 -1.24 9.22 5.70
N TRP A 184 -1.31 8.72 6.94
CA TRP A 184 -0.53 9.23 8.05
C TRP A 184 0.98 9.02 7.86
N GLY A 185 1.43 7.87 7.37
CA GLY A 185 2.84 7.61 7.07
C GLY A 185 3.43 8.58 6.06
N TRP A 186 2.67 8.92 5.01
CA TRP A 186 3.08 9.97 4.06
C TRP A 186 3.16 11.35 4.71
N ASN A 187 2.26 11.68 5.63
CA ASN A 187 2.30 12.95 6.36
C ASN A 187 3.49 13.00 7.33
N VAL A 188 3.75 11.92 8.09
CA VAL A 188 4.89 11.81 9.02
C VAL A 188 6.22 11.90 8.27
N LEU A 189 6.35 11.27 7.10
CA LEU A 189 7.54 11.39 6.26
C LEU A 189 7.77 12.83 5.78
N LEU A 190 6.71 13.54 5.38
CA LEU A 190 6.81 14.92 4.87
C LEU A 190 7.03 15.96 5.98
N VAL A 191 6.45 15.76 7.18
CA VAL A 191 6.74 16.58 8.36
C VAL A 191 8.16 16.31 8.85
N GLY A 192 8.60 15.05 8.89
CA GLY A 192 9.97 14.67 9.22
C GLY A 192 10.99 15.28 8.25
N ALA A 193 10.71 15.24 6.95
CA ALA A 193 11.50 15.93 5.92
C ALA A 193 11.60 17.43 6.20
N LEU A 194 10.48 18.11 6.49
CA LEU A 194 10.47 19.53 6.79
C LEU A 194 11.31 19.87 8.03
N LEU A 195 11.21 19.07 9.10
CA LEU A 195 11.99 19.26 10.33
C LEU A 195 13.50 19.09 10.06
N LEU A 196 13.91 18.04 9.34
CA LEU A 196 15.32 17.75 9.05
C LEU A 196 15.94 18.71 8.01
N ILE A 197 15.12 19.27 7.11
CA ILE A 197 15.51 20.39 6.22
C ILE A 197 15.66 21.70 7.02
N VAL A 198 14.75 21.99 7.95
CA VAL A 198 14.82 23.20 8.80
C VAL A 198 16.02 23.14 9.76
N SER A 199 16.36 21.97 10.29
CA SER A 199 17.61 21.72 11.02
C SER A 199 18.86 21.62 10.11
N SER A 200 18.73 21.77 8.79
CA SER A 200 19.78 21.61 7.76
C SER A 200 20.63 20.35 7.89
N TRP A 201 19.98 19.26 8.31
CA TRP A 201 20.55 17.92 8.31
C TRP A 201 20.50 17.30 6.91
N ASP A 202 19.36 17.45 6.23
CA ASP A 202 19.10 16.93 4.88
C ASP A 202 18.89 18.09 3.88
N SER A 203 19.51 18.02 2.69
CA SER A 203 19.33 19.06 1.66
C SER A 203 17.97 18.94 0.97
N VAL A 204 17.32 20.08 0.68
CA VAL A 204 16.03 20.13 -0.04
C VAL A 204 16.02 19.28 -1.32
N PRO A 205 16.99 19.43 -2.27
CA PRO A 205 17.01 18.59 -3.46
C PRO A 205 17.34 17.12 -3.15
N GLY A 206 18.22 16.83 -2.19
CA GLY A 206 18.56 15.46 -1.78
C GLY A 206 17.34 14.68 -1.29
N VAL A 207 16.51 15.30 -0.43
CA VAL A 207 15.26 14.69 0.04
C VAL A 207 14.28 14.44 -1.11
N ILE A 208 14.04 15.42 -1.97
CA ILE A 208 13.07 15.30 -3.08
C ILE A 208 13.51 14.22 -4.07
N VAL A 209 14.79 14.19 -4.45
CA VAL A 209 15.35 13.14 -5.33
C VAL A 209 15.22 11.76 -4.70
N SER A 210 15.49 11.63 -3.40
CA SER A 210 15.36 10.35 -2.68
C SER A 210 13.91 9.85 -2.65
N ILE A 211 12.94 10.72 -2.39
CA ILE A 211 11.51 10.39 -2.47
C ILE A 211 11.13 9.97 -3.90
N CYS A 212 11.65 10.64 -4.92
CA CYS A 212 11.44 10.26 -6.32
C CYS A 212 12.00 8.87 -6.64
N VAL A 213 13.25 8.55 -6.26
CA VAL A 213 13.84 7.20 -6.43
C VAL A 213 13.00 6.14 -5.72
N GLY A 214 12.58 6.39 -4.48
CA GLY A 214 11.68 5.49 -3.75
C GLY A 214 10.36 5.26 -4.47
N ARG A 215 9.74 6.32 -5.00
CA ARG A 215 8.50 6.21 -5.78
C ARG A 215 8.67 5.43 -7.08
N VAL A 216 9.78 5.60 -7.80
CA VAL A 216 10.09 4.79 -9.00
C VAL A 216 10.09 3.31 -8.65
N VAL A 217 10.86 2.91 -7.62
CA VAL A 217 10.96 1.51 -7.17
C VAL A 217 9.61 0.95 -6.74
N GLY A 218 8.88 1.66 -5.89
CA GLY A 218 7.58 1.18 -5.39
C GLY A 218 6.51 1.05 -6.48
N LEU A 219 6.53 1.91 -7.51
CA LEU A 219 5.59 1.83 -8.62
C LEU A 219 5.95 0.70 -9.60
N VAL A 220 7.24 0.51 -9.91
CA VAL A 220 7.70 -0.65 -10.69
C VAL A 220 7.34 -1.97 -10.00
N ILE A 221 7.46 -2.05 -8.67
CA ILE A 221 7.07 -3.24 -7.90
C ILE A 221 5.57 -3.49 -7.94
N ARG A 222 4.71 -2.45 -7.88
CA ARG A 222 3.25 -2.63 -8.03
C ARG A 222 2.87 -3.11 -9.43
N PHE A 223 3.42 -2.46 -10.46
CA PHE A 223 3.27 -2.87 -11.86
C PHE A 223 3.64 -4.36 -12.04
N ALA A 224 4.77 -4.75 -11.44
CA ALA A 224 5.32 -6.10 -11.54
C ALA A 224 4.64 -7.15 -10.65
N ILE A 225 3.58 -6.80 -9.89
CA ILE A 225 2.91 -7.73 -8.94
C ILE A 225 1.37 -7.73 -9.08
N GLY A 226 0.82 -6.74 -9.80
CA GLY A 226 -0.59 -6.65 -10.15
C GLY A 226 -1.48 -6.20 -8.99
N THR A 227 -2.57 -5.52 -9.33
CA THR A 227 -3.62 -5.14 -8.37
C THR A 227 -4.83 -6.09 -8.50
N PRO A 228 -5.50 -6.44 -7.39
CA PRO A 228 -6.73 -7.23 -7.44
C PRO A 228 -7.88 -6.40 -8.04
N ASN A 229 -8.74 -7.03 -8.84
CA ASN A 229 -9.96 -6.38 -9.33
C ASN A 229 -10.95 -6.14 -8.18
N SER A 230 -11.41 -4.90 -8.03
CA SER A 230 -12.31 -4.42 -6.97
C SER A 230 -13.78 -4.29 -7.37
N GLY A 231 -14.14 -4.71 -8.60
CA GLY A 231 -15.51 -4.62 -9.11
C GLY A 231 -16.54 -5.52 -8.42
N ALA A 232 -17.82 -5.33 -8.75
CA ALA A 232 -18.97 -6.09 -8.27
C ALA A 232 -19.20 -7.36 -9.10
N TRP A 233 -19.30 -8.52 -8.45
CA TRP A 233 -19.46 -9.84 -9.08
C TRP A 233 -20.64 -10.60 -8.48
N GLY A 234 -21.28 -11.47 -9.28
CA GLY A 234 -22.34 -12.39 -8.87
C GLY A 234 -23.37 -11.81 -7.89
N VAL A 235 -23.27 -12.21 -6.62
CA VAL A 235 -24.15 -11.76 -5.53
C VAL A 235 -24.22 -10.25 -5.39
N HIS A 236 -23.11 -9.51 -5.60
CA HIS A 236 -23.12 -8.05 -5.56
C HIS A 236 -23.97 -7.46 -6.69
N VAL A 237 -23.83 -7.98 -7.92
CA VAL A 237 -24.64 -7.57 -9.08
C VAL A 237 -26.12 -7.88 -8.82
N VAL A 238 -26.46 -9.08 -8.31
CA VAL A 238 -27.83 -9.44 -7.93
C VAL A 238 -28.39 -8.50 -6.84
N SER A 239 -27.57 -8.14 -5.85
CA SER A 239 -27.98 -7.23 -4.77
C SER A 239 -28.22 -5.79 -5.25
N ALA A 240 -27.48 -5.34 -6.27
CA ALA A 240 -27.65 -4.03 -6.90
C ALA A 240 -28.90 -4.01 -7.80
N LEU A 241 -29.13 -5.06 -8.60
CA LEU A 241 -30.35 -5.20 -9.42
C LEU A 241 -31.64 -5.12 -8.59
N ARG A 242 -31.62 -5.67 -7.36
CA ARG A 242 -32.74 -5.56 -6.41
C ARG A 242 -33.01 -4.14 -5.92
N GLN A 243 -32.01 -3.26 -5.85
CA GLN A 243 -32.21 -1.86 -5.43
C GLN A 243 -33.01 -1.05 -6.46
N ILE A 244 -32.98 -1.46 -7.73
CA ILE A 244 -33.77 -0.86 -8.82
C ILE A 244 -35.04 -1.67 -9.15
N GLY A 245 -35.49 -2.55 -8.25
CA GLY A 245 -36.76 -3.27 -8.39
C GLY A 245 -36.74 -4.48 -9.33
N LEU A 246 -35.57 -4.99 -9.71
CA LEU A 246 -35.44 -6.24 -10.45
C LEU A 246 -35.12 -7.39 -9.50
N ASP A 247 -35.89 -8.48 -9.56
CA ASP A 247 -35.59 -9.73 -8.85
C ASP A 247 -35.08 -10.80 -9.84
N PRO A 248 -33.76 -11.01 -9.96
CA PRO A 248 -33.21 -12.04 -10.84
C PRO A 248 -33.59 -13.44 -10.36
N ALA A 249 -33.92 -14.32 -11.30
CA ALA A 249 -33.93 -15.77 -11.11
C ALA A 249 -32.68 -16.42 -11.72
N GLU A 250 -32.12 -15.80 -12.76
CA GLU A 250 -30.94 -16.26 -13.48
C GLU A 250 -30.10 -15.05 -13.91
N LEU A 251 -28.80 -15.09 -13.61
CA LEU A 251 -27.80 -14.11 -14.03
C LEU A 251 -26.61 -14.87 -14.62
N ARG A 252 -26.50 -14.89 -15.95
CA ARG A 252 -25.35 -15.50 -16.64
C ARG A 252 -24.51 -14.43 -17.31
N LEU A 253 -23.22 -14.40 -16.99
CA LEU A 253 -22.21 -13.74 -17.80
C LEU A 253 -22.31 -14.32 -19.23
N ARG A 254 -22.20 -13.45 -20.23
CA ARG A 254 -22.10 -13.87 -21.62
C ARG A 254 -20.69 -13.56 -22.08
N ASP A 255 -19.92 -14.60 -22.36
CA ASP A 255 -18.66 -14.44 -23.06
C ASP A 255 -18.91 -13.68 -24.37
N ALA A 256 -18.05 -12.71 -24.68
CA ALA A 256 -18.04 -12.11 -25.99
C ALA A 256 -17.61 -13.17 -27.01
N ASP A 257 -18.33 -13.24 -28.14
CA ASP A 257 -18.05 -14.21 -29.20
C ASP A 257 -16.63 -13.96 -29.76
N GLY A 258 -15.63 -14.72 -29.26
CA GLY A 258 -14.20 -14.51 -29.55
C GLY A 258 -13.26 -14.28 -28.36
N ALA A 259 -13.74 -14.33 -27.10
CA ALA A 259 -12.97 -13.99 -25.89
C ALA A 259 -11.85 -14.98 -25.47
N HIS A 260 -10.98 -15.41 -26.38
CA HIS A 260 -9.87 -16.35 -26.10
C HIS A 260 -8.65 -15.69 -25.41
N ASP A 261 -8.46 -14.37 -25.54
CA ASP A 261 -7.28 -13.63 -25.05
C ASP A 261 -7.50 -12.87 -23.73
N GLY A 262 -8.66 -13.04 -23.07
CA GLY A 262 -8.98 -12.34 -21.82
C GLY A 262 -9.16 -10.83 -21.96
N ILE A 263 -9.51 -10.34 -23.15
CA ILE A 263 -9.86 -8.95 -23.44
C ILE A 263 -11.39 -8.85 -23.61
N LEU A 264 -12.02 -7.86 -22.97
CA LEU A 264 -13.44 -7.58 -23.14
C LEU A 264 -13.66 -6.77 -24.41
N HIS A 265 -14.36 -7.36 -25.38
CA HIS A 265 -14.72 -6.70 -26.65
C HIS A 265 -16.07 -5.98 -26.53
N THR A 266 -16.22 -4.83 -27.19
CA THR A 266 -17.48 -4.07 -27.27
C THR A 266 -18.58 -4.91 -27.95
N SER A 267 -19.84 -4.72 -27.56
CA SER A 267 -20.96 -5.44 -28.16
C SER A 267 -22.19 -4.57 -28.43
N LEU A 268 -22.83 -4.74 -29.58
CA LEU A 268 -24.16 -4.15 -29.84
C LEU A 268 -25.24 -4.66 -28.85
N LYS A 269 -24.96 -5.74 -28.10
CA LYS A 269 -25.82 -6.28 -27.04
C LYS A 269 -26.00 -5.32 -25.86
N ASP A 270 -25.08 -4.37 -25.64
CA ASP A 270 -25.16 -3.37 -24.56
C ASP A 270 -24.87 -1.92 -25.00
N ASP A 271 -25.05 -1.61 -26.29
CA ASP A 271 -24.71 -0.31 -26.91
C ASP A 271 -23.19 0.00 -26.89
N LEU A 272 -22.37 -1.01 -27.15
CA LEU A 272 -20.92 -0.92 -27.41
C LEU A 272 -20.09 -0.32 -26.26
N VAL A 273 -20.48 -0.59 -25.00
CA VAL A 273 -19.76 -0.09 -23.83
C VAL A 273 -18.33 -0.64 -23.78
N GLU A 274 -17.34 0.23 -23.58
CA GLU A 274 -15.94 -0.16 -23.61
C GLU A 274 -15.52 -0.83 -22.28
N ASN A 275 -15.15 -2.12 -22.35
CA ASN A 275 -14.73 -2.97 -21.22
C ASN A 275 -15.83 -3.31 -20.20
N SER A 276 -17.10 -3.35 -20.62
CA SER A 276 -18.19 -3.85 -19.80
C SER A 276 -18.15 -5.38 -19.62
N ARG A 277 -18.69 -5.84 -18.49
CA ARG A 277 -19.09 -7.24 -18.29
C ARG A 277 -20.58 -7.38 -18.60
N ILE A 278 -20.92 -8.13 -19.65
CA ILE A 278 -22.29 -8.24 -20.17
C ILE A 278 -22.95 -9.50 -19.60
N TYR A 279 -23.94 -9.31 -18.74
CA TYR A 279 -24.77 -10.40 -18.21
C TYR A 279 -26.13 -10.44 -18.91
N SER A 280 -26.59 -11.63 -19.27
CA SER A 280 -28.02 -11.87 -19.45
C SER A 280 -28.68 -12.10 -18.09
N CYS A 281 -29.62 -11.24 -17.73
CA CYS A 281 -30.49 -11.41 -16.58
C CYS A 281 -31.88 -11.89 -17.03
N ARG A 282 -32.47 -12.82 -16.28
CA ARG A 282 -33.88 -13.19 -16.34
C ARG A 282 -34.49 -12.96 -14.96
N THR A 283 -35.57 -12.19 -14.87
CA THR A 283 -36.30 -12.01 -13.61
C THR A 283 -37.18 -13.21 -13.28
N LYS A 284 -37.69 -13.27 -12.04
CA LYS A 284 -38.70 -14.27 -11.64
C LYS A 284 -39.97 -14.19 -12.50
N ASP A 285 -40.36 -13.00 -12.94
CA ASP A 285 -41.51 -12.77 -13.84
C ASP A 285 -41.23 -13.16 -15.31
N GLY A 286 -40.05 -13.72 -15.61
CA GLY A 286 -39.66 -14.16 -16.95
C GLY A 286 -39.17 -13.05 -17.89
N ALA A 287 -39.30 -11.77 -17.51
CA ALA A 287 -38.72 -10.65 -18.25
C ALA A 287 -37.20 -10.76 -18.34
N ARG A 288 -36.63 -10.30 -19.46
CA ARG A 288 -35.22 -10.54 -19.82
C ARG A 288 -34.51 -9.23 -20.07
N TYR A 289 -33.37 -9.05 -19.43
CA TYR A 289 -32.57 -7.83 -19.51
C TYR A 289 -31.13 -8.16 -19.92
N VAL A 290 -30.46 -7.17 -20.49
CA VAL A 290 -29.00 -7.13 -20.58
C VAL A 290 -28.51 -6.21 -19.46
N VAL A 291 -27.55 -6.67 -18.68
CA VAL A 291 -26.97 -5.94 -17.56
C VAL A 291 -25.49 -5.73 -17.89
N SER A 292 -25.11 -4.48 -18.11
CA SER A 292 -23.74 -4.05 -18.42
C SER A 292 -23.10 -3.51 -17.15
N VAL A 293 -22.04 -4.17 -16.68
CA VAL A 293 -21.31 -3.79 -15.46
C VAL A 293 -19.98 -3.15 -15.86
N LEU A 294 -19.78 -1.88 -15.50
CA LEU A 294 -18.55 -1.14 -15.76
C LEU A 294 -17.77 -0.95 -14.44
N ASP A 295 -16.52 -1.43 -14.42
CA ASP A 295 -15.65 -1.36 -13.24
C ASP A 295 -14.75 -0.12 -13.27
N ASN A 296 -14.57 0.55 -12.13
CA ASN A 296 -13.81 1.80 -11.98
C ASN A 296 -12.28 1.61 -12.00
N GLN A 297 -11.77 0.76 -12.89
CA GLN A 297 -10.34 0.57 -13.09
C GLN A 297 -9.76 1.68 -13.98
N LEU A 298 -8.86 2.48 -13.41
CA LEU A 298 -8.11 3.55 -14.09
C LEU A 298 -7.15 3.00 -15.16
N HIS A 299 -7.70 2.62 -16.31
CA HIS A 299 -6.96 2.22 -17.50
C HIS A 299 -6.27 3.44 -18.12
N VAL A 300 -5.03 3.70 -17.69
CA VAL A 300 -4.19 4.78 -18.22
C VAL A 300 -3.82 4.62 -19.70
N THR A 301 -4.13 3.47 -20.31
CA THR A 301 -4.29 3.35 -21.78
C THR A 301 -5.16 4.48 -22.33
N GLY A 302 -6.33 4.71 -21.72
CA GLY A 302 -7.22 5.81 -22.04
C GLY A 302 -6.56 7.16 -21.77
N TYR A 303 -5.97 7.38 -20.59
CA TYR A 303 -5.36 8.67 -20.25
C TYR A 303 -4.17 9.08 -21.13
N LEU A 304 -3.34 8.15 -21.62
CA LEU A 304 -2.30 8.47 -22.59
C LEU A 304 -2.87 8.73 -24.00
N ASN A 305 -3.87 7.96 -24.45
CA ASN A 305 -4.63 8.30 -25.66
C ASN A 305 -5.21 9.73 -25.54
N GLN A 306 -5.87 10.02 -24.43
CA GLN A 306 -6.61 11.25 -24.16
C GLN A 306 -5.69 12.46 -23.96
N LEU A 307 -4.54 12.31 -23.29
CA LEU A 307 -3.55 13.38 -23.17
C LEU A 307 -2.91 13.69 -24.53
N TRP A 308 -2.62 12.68 -25.34
CA TRP A 308 -2.09 12.86 -26.69
C TRP A 308 -3.14 13.48 -27.63
N GLN A 309 -4.42 13.11 -27.48
CA GLN A 309 -5.56 13.78 -28.13
C GLN A 309 -5.74 15.23 -27.65
N LEU A 310 -5.64 15.53 -26.36
CA LEU A 310 -5.70 16.90 -25.82
C LEU A 310 -4.59 17.80 -26.38
N ILE A 311 -3.41 17.25 -26.63
CA ILE A 311 -2.27 17.95 -27.24
C ILE A 311 -2.49 18.15 -28.75
N ARG A 312 -3.07 17.16 -29.46
CA ARG A 312 -3.15 17.13 -30.93
C ARG A 312 -4.51 17.61 -31.49
N LEU A 313 -5.53 17.80 -30.64
CA LEU A 313 -6.86 18.38 -30.91
C LEU A 313 -7.14 19.61 -30.02
N SER A 314 -6.27 20.61 -30.05
CA SER A 314 -6.53 21.87 -29.33
C SER A 314 -7.78 22.58 -29.88
N GLY A 315 -8.61 23.14 -28.99
CA GLY A 315 -9.86 23.81 -29.34
C GLY A 315 -11.11 22.91 -29.40
N VAL A 316 -10.96 21.58 -29.30
CA VAL A 316 -12.10 20.65 -29.22
C VAL A 316 -12.26 20.14 -27.79
N ALA A 317 -13.39 20.45 -27.15
CA ALA A 317 -13.67 20.01 -25.78
C ALA A 317 -13.85 18.49 -25.75
N VAL A 318 -12.90 17.76 -25.16
CA VAL A 318 -12.96 16.30 -24.92
C VAL A 318 -13.72 16.01 -23.62
N ARG A 319 -14.64 15.05 -23.63
CA ARG A 319 -15.36 14.62 -22.42
C ARG A 319 -14.44 13.83 -21.48
N HIS A 320 -14.54 14.06 -20.18
CA HIS A 320 -13.66 13.46 -19.17
C HIS A 320 -14.47 12.77 -18.06
N ASP A 321 -15.05 11.61 -18.33
CA ASP A 321 -15.68 10.79 -17.29
C ASP A 321 -14.60 10.18 -16.38
N ARG A 322 -14.41 10.79 -15.20
CA ARG A 322 -13.34 10.47 -14.23
C ARG A 322 -13.65 9.24 -13.38
N SER A 323 -14.77 8.57 -13.61
CA SER A 323 -15.18 7.34 -12.92
C SER A 323 -16.19 6.54 -13.74
N ALA A 324 -16.30 5.23 -13.47
CA ALA A 324 -17.31 4.37 -14.07
C ALA A 324 -18.74 4.91 -13.85
N VAL A 325 -19.04 5.41 -12.65
CA VAL A 325 -20.33 6.05 -12.32
C VAL A 325 -20.64 7.21 -13.27
N SER A 326 -19.67 8.08 -13.54
CA SER A 326 -19.84 9.23 -14.44
C SER A 326 -20.19 8.78 -15.87
N ALA A 327 -19.43 7.81 -16.40
CA ALA A 327 -19.63 7.29 -17.75
C ALA A 327 -20.97 6.55 -17.89
N THR A 328 -21.33 5.70 -16.93
CA THR A 328 -22.55 4.89 -16.96
C THR A 328 -23.81 5.75 -16.77
N HIS A 329 -23.78 6.74 -15.86
CA HIS A 329 -24.90 7.68 -15.67
C HIS A 329 -25.05 8.61 -16.89
N HIS A 330 -23.95 9.02 -17.53
CA HIS A 330 -23.99 9.77 -18.78
C HIS A 330 -24.61 8.97 -19.92
N HIS A 331 -24.17 7.72 -20.12
CA HIS A 331 -24.71 6.84 -21.16
C HIS A 331 -26.22 6.59 -20.99
N PHE A 332 -26.67 6.41 -19.74
CA PHE A 332 -28.09 6.35 -19.39
C PHE A 332 -28.84 7.63 -19.81
N ALA A 333 -28.30 8.81 -19.50
CA ALA A 333 -28.89 10.10 -19.89
C ALA A 333 -28.92 10.30 -21.41
N MET A 334 -27.84 9.94 -22.13
CA MET A 334 -27.77 10.01 -23.60
C MET A 334 -28.83 9.13 -24.26
N LEU A 335 -29.02 7.88 -23.80
CA LEU A 335 -30.04 6.97 -24.33
C LEU A 335 -31.46 7.48 -24.06
N LEU A 336 -31.73 8.08 -22.89
CA LEU A 336 -33.01 8.74 -22.62
C LEU A 336 -33.22 9.99 -23.51
N GLY A 337 -32.16 10.76 -23.74
CA GLY A 337 -32.16 11.92 -24.63
C GLY A 337 -32.55 11.56 -26.07
N LEU A 338 -31.87 10.58 -26.67
CA LEU A 338 -32.16 10.07 -28.01
C LEU A 338 -33.60 9.56 -28.15
N ARG A 339 -34.07 8.81 -27.14
CA ARG A 339 -35.46 8.31 -27.09
C ARG A 339 -36.48 9.46 -27.03
N ASN A 340 -36.18 10.55 -26.31
CA ASN A 340 -37.00 11.75 -26.26
C ASN A 340 -37.03 12.51 -27.61
N LEU A 341 -36.02 12.32 -28.48
CA LEU A 341 -36.04 12.82 -29.86
C LEU A 341 -36.82 11.93 -30.84
N GLY A 342 -37.39 10.81 -30.37
CA GLY A 342 -38.02 9.81 -31.23
C GLY A 342 -37.01 9.04 -32.11
N LEU A 343 -35.73 9.02 -31.73
CA LEU A 343 -34.72 8.18 -32.37
C LEU A 343 -34.79 6.76 -31.80
N ALA A 344 -34.55 5.78 -32.66
CA ALA A 344 -34.53 4.37 -32.25
C ALA A 344 -33.17 4.02 -31.64
N SER A 345 -33.11 3.99 -30.31
CA SER A 345 -31.93 3.58 -29.54
C SER A 345 -32.20 2.30 -28.75
N MET A 346 -31.16 1.75 -28.12
CA MET A 346 -31.30 0.83 -27.00
C MET A 346 -32.13 1.49 -25.88
N ARG A 347 -32.99 0.71 -25.21
CA ARG A 347 -33.86 1.22 -24.13
C ARG A 347 -33.25 0.90 -22.76
N PRO A 348 -32.80 1.90 -21.99
CA PRO A 348 -32.42 1.66 -20.61
C PRO A 348 -33.66 1.45 -19.74
N TYR A 349 -33.52 0.53 -18.79
CA TYR A 349 -34.46 0.29 -17.70
C TYR A 349 -34.10 1.15 -16.48
N GLY A 350 -32.82 1.13 -16.10
CA GLY A 350 -32.33 1.79 -14.89
C GLY A 350 -30.81 1.69 -14.77
N VAL A 351 -30.26 2.34 -13.74
CA VAL A 351 -28.82 2.38 -13.44
C VAL A 351 -28.60 2.25 -11.93
N VAL A 352 -27.53 1.58 -11.50
CA VAL A 352 -27.23 1.37 -10.08
C VAL A 352 -25.72 1.22 -9.82
N ASP A 353 -25.24 1.82 -8.72
CA ASP A 353 -23.84 1.74 -8.30
C ASP A 353 -23.62 0.69 -7.20
N SER A 354 -22.49 -0.01 -7.24
CA SER A 354 -22.12 -1.02 -6.25
C SER A 354 -20.60 -1.03 -6.02
N GLY A 355 -20.15 -0.34 -4.97
CA GLY A 355 -18.74 -0.31 -4.57
C GLY A 355 -17.88 0.50 -5.56
N GLU A 356 -17.01 -0.17 -6.30
CA GLU A 356 -16.22 0.43 -7.39
C GLU A 356 -16.77 0.09 -8.79
N SER A 357 -18.04 -0.33 -8.91
CA SER A 357 -18.70 -0.58 -10.21
C SER A 357 -19.98 0.25 -10.36
N SER A 358 -20.32 0.58 -11.61
CA SER A 358 -21.62 1.15 -12.00
C SER A 358 -22.28 0.26 -13.05
N ILE A 359 -23.58 0.06 -12.94
CA ILE A 359 -24.33 -0.99 -13.64
C ILE A 359 -25.49 -0.37 -14.43
N LEU A 360 -25.46 -0.52 -15.75
CA LEU A 360 -26.54 -0.12 -16.65
C LEU A 360 -27.41 -1.33 -17.00
N VAL A 361 -28.72 -1.20 -16.88
CA VAL A 361 -29.68 -2.25 -17.27
C VAL A 361 -30.47 -1.82 -18.49
N LEU A 362 -30.54 -2.71 -19.47
CA LEU A 362 -31.11 -2.49 -20.80
C LEU A 362 -32.17 -3.56 -21.11
N ASP A 363 -33.29 -3.14 -21.71
CA ASP A 363 -34.35 -4.04 -22.18
C ASP A 363 -33.84 -4.88 -23.36
N ARG A 364 -33.83 -6.22 -23.21
CA ARG A 364 -33.32 -7.16 -24.21
C ARG A 364 -34.07 -7.10 -25.54
N ASP A 365 -35.36 -6.76 -25.54
CA ASP A 365 -36.15 -6.75 -26.76
C ASP A 365 -35.90 -5.46 -27.59
N SER A 366 -35.02 -4.57 -27.10
CA SER A 366 -34.39 -3.46 -27.87
C SER A 366 -33.29 -3.91 -28.84
N ALA A 367 -32.89 -5.19 -28.83
CA ALA A 367 -31.64 -5.66 -29.40
C ALA A 367 -31.37 -5.20 -30.84
N LEU A 368 -30.34 -4.36 -30.98
CA LEU A 368 -29.81 -3.92 -32.26
C LEU A 368 -29.03 -5.05 -32.95
N ARG A 369 -29.06 -5.07 -34.29
CA ARG A 369 -28.26 -5.97 -35.12
C ARG A 369 -27.18 -5.16 -35.85
N PRO A 370 -25.98 -5.73 -36.10
CA PRO A 370 -24.99 -5.06 -36.96
C PRO A 370 -25.57 -4.84 -38.35
N ALA A 371 -25.14 -3.77 -39.01
CA ALA A 371 -25.41 -3.59 -40.42
C ALA A 371 -24.53 -4.51 -41.27
N ASP A 372 -25.09 -5.03 -42.36
CA ASP A 372 -24.28 -5.38 -43.53
C ASP A 372 -23.59 -4.08 -44.01
N VAL A 373 -22.25 -4.08 -43.94
CA VAL A 373 -21.37 -2.97 -44.32
C VAL A 373 -20.82 -3.13 -45.74
N ASP A 374 -20.78 -4.35 -46.26
CA ASP A 374 -20.28 -4.69 -47.60
C ASP A 374 -21.31 -4.31 -48.67
N HIS A 375 -22.61 -4.46 -48.34
CA HIS A 375 -23.74 -4.17 -49.24
C HIS A 375 -24.62 -3.02 -48.72
N LEU A 376 -24.01 -1.88 -48.43
CA LEU A 376 -24.73 -0.65 -48.07
C LEU A 376 -25.50 -0.05 -49.25
N ASP A 377 -26.85 -0.06 -49.16
CA ASP A 377 -27.77 0.65 -50.06
C ASP A 377 -27.79 2.17 -49.81
N ASP A 378 -28.13 2.96 -50.85
CA ASP A 378 -28.26 4.42 -50.80
C ASP A 378 -29.24 4.87 -49.71
N LYS A 379 -30.34 4.13 -49.49
CA LYS A 379 -31.32 4.43 -48.44
C LYS A 379 -30.77 4.18 -47.04
N ALA A 380 -29.84 3.24 -46.87
CA ALA A 380 -29.20 2.98 -45.59
C ALA A 380 -28.23 4.12 -45.24
N ILE A 381 -27.36 4.51 -46.18
CA ILE A 381 -26.43 5.64 -46.04
C ILE A 381 -27.19 6.93 -45.73
N ALA A 382 -28.23 7.25 -46.53
CA ALA A 382 -29.09 8.40 -46.28
C ALA A 382 -29.80 8.34 -44.92
N GLY A 383 -30.15 7.14 -44.46
CA GLY A 383 -30.75 6.89 -43.15
C GLY A 383 -29.81 7.20 -41.99
N TYR A 384 -28.57 6.73 -42.01
CA TYR A 384 -27.56 7.07 -40.99
C TYR A 384 -27.27 8.58 -40.97
N MET A 385 -27.11 9.20 -42.15
CA MET A 385 -26.92 10.65 -42.29
C MET A 385 -28.12 11.44 -41.72
N THR A 386 -29.35 10.94 -41.88
CA THR A 386 -30.57 11.53 -41.32
C THR A 386 -30.66 11.34 -39.80
N TYR A 387 -30.31 10.15 -39.30
CA TYR A 387 -30.26 9.84 -37.87
C TYR A 387 -29.31 10.80 -37.14
N LEU A 388 -28.08 10.93 -37.66
CA LEU A 388 -27.06 11.81 -37.13
C LEU A 388 -27.50 13.29 -37.18
N GLN A 389 -28.06 13.75 -38.30
CA GLN A 389 -28.58 15.12 -38.44
C GLN A 389 -29.69 15.44 -37.42
N ARG A 390 -30.57 14.47 -37.10
CA ARG A 390 -31.64 14.65 -36.09
C ARG A 390 -31.08 14.79 -34.67
N ALA A 391 -30.06 14.01 -34.32
CA ALA A 391 -29.35 14.15 -33.04
C ALA A 391 -28.64 15.52 -32.94
N HIS A 392 -27.89 15.90 -33.98
CA HIS A 392 -27.11 17.14 -34.02
C HIS A 392 -28.00 18.39 -33.94
N ARG A 393 -29.20 18.38 -34.55
CA ARG A 393 -30.21 19.47 -34.45
C ARG A 393 -30.72 19.70 -33.01
N ARG A 394 -30.34 18.86 -32.05
CA ARG A 394 -30.72 18.93 -30.64
C ARG A 394 -29.51 18.96 -29.70
N GLY A 395 -28.30 19.20 -30.23
CA GLY A 395 -27.07 19.35 -29.46
C GLY A 395 -26.38 18.02 -29.07
N TYR A 396 -26.89 16.88 -29.51
CA TYR A 396 -26.26 15.57 -29.27
C TYR A 396 -25.18 15.28 -30.32
N THR A 397 -24.06 14.71 -29.86
CA THR A 397 -22.92 14.26 -30.68
C THR A 397 -22.47 12.86 -30.24
N HIS A 398 -21.95 12.10 -31.19
CA HIS A 398 -21.54 10.70 -31.05
C HIS A 398 -20.05 10.55 -30.70
N ARG A 399 -19.20 11.42 -31.25
CA ARG A 399 -17.76 11.56 -31.01
C ARG A 399 -16.86 10.41 -31.52
N ARG A 400 -17.39 9.20 -31.74
CA ARG A 400 -16.64 8.03 -32.27
C ARG A 400 -17.48 7.19 -33.26
N ILE A 401 -17.53 7.60 -34.53
CA ILE A 401 -18.25 6.87 -35.59
C ILE A 401 -17.29 5.95 -36.38
N THR A 402 -17.55 4.65 -36.27
CA THR A 402 -16.77 3.52 -36.82
C THR A 402 -17.70 2.48 -37.48
N THR A 403 -17.19 1.37 -38.03
CA THR A 403 -18.03 0.33 -38.64
C THR A 403 -18.98 -0.34 -37.64
N ASP A 404 -18.53 -0.58 -36.41
CA ASP A 404 -19.28 -1.28 -35.36
C ASP A 404 -20.51 -0.53 -34.85
N VAL A 405 -20.54 0.80 -34.96
CA VAL A 405 -21.70 1.62 -34.56
C VAL A 405 -22.85 1.61 -35.57
N LEU A 406 -22.61 1.15 -36.81
CA LEU A 406 -23.64 1.07 -37.85
C LEU A 406 -24.54 -0.14 -37.58
N ALA A 407 -25.73 0.14 -37.05
CA ALA A 407 -26.66 -0.87 -36.59
C ALA A 407 -28.03 -0.75 -37.27
N ARG A 408 -28.86 -1.78 -37.10
CA ARG A 408 -30.24 -1.83 -37.59
C ARG A 408 -31.18 -2.32 -36.49
N THR A 409 -32.37 -1.73 -36.43
CA THR A 409 -33.48 -2.25 -35.62
C THR A 409 -33.95 -3.62 -36.12
N ALA A 410 -34.77 -4.31 -35.33
CA ALA A 410 -35.47 -5.53 -35.76
C ALA A 410 -36.31 -5.35 -37.04
N HIS A 411 -36.74 -4.11 -37.37
CA HIS A 411 -37.46 -3.76 -38.58
C HIS A 411 -36.56 -3.28 -39.74
N GLY A 412 -35.23 -3.47 -39.62
CA GLY A 412 -34.25 -3.11 -40.66
C GLY A 412 -33.89 -1.63 -40.77
N ALA A 413 -34.61 -0.75 -40.06
CA ALA A 413 -34.34 0.69 -40.06
C ALA A 413 -32.96 1.01 -39.44
N PRO A 414 -32.16 1.90 -40.07
CA PRO A 414 -30.79 2.21 -39.65
C PRO A 414 -30.73 3.02 -38.35
N VAL A 415 -29.76 2.68 -37.51
CA VAL A 415 -29.50 3.23 -36.17
C VAL A 415 -27.99 3.40 -35.99
N ILE A 416 -27.59 4.46 -35.29
CA ILE A 416 -26.22 4.58 -34.78
C ILE A 416 -26.26 4.15 -33.31
N ALA A 417 -25.45 3.15 -32.94
CA ALA A 417 -25.25 2.65 -31.58
C ALA A 417 -23.95 3.22 -30.97
N GLY A 418 -23.67 3.03 -29.68
CA GLY A 418 -22.37 3.38 -29.09
C GLY A 418 -22.29 4.75 -28.42
N TRP A 419 -23.40 5.26 -27.88
CA TRP A 419 -23.50 6.65 -27.40
C TRP A 419 -22.82 6.92 -26.05
N GLN A 420 -22.15 5.93 -25.44
CA GLN A 420 -21.40 6.08 -24.19
C GLN A 420 -20.37 7.22 -24.26
N ASN A 421 -19.65 7.34 -25.39
CA ASN A 421 -18.62 8.34 -25.62
C ASN A 421 -19.15 9.69 -26.13
N GLY A 422 -20.47 9.84 -26.27
CA GLY A 422 -21.09 11.04 -26.84
C GLY A 422 -21.15 12.24 -25.88
N ASP A 423 -21.73 13.34 -26.33
CA ASP A 423 -22.08 14.52 -25.50
C ASP A 423 -23.40 15.13 -25.95
N ASP A 424 -24.16 15.64 -24.97
CA ASP A 424 -25.24 16.61 -25.14
C ASP A 424 -24.71 18.05 -25.01
N ALA A 425 -25.51 19.05 -25.41
CA ALA A 425 -25.13 20.47 -25.47
C ALA A 425 -23.78 20.76 -26.19
N SER A 426 -23.42 19.91 -27.15
CA SER A 426 -22.09 19.82 -27.74
C SER A 426 -21.77 20.93 -28.75
N SER A 427 -20.48 21.18 -28.99
CA SER A 427 -20.03 22.30 -29.83
C SER A 427 -20.23 22.08 -31.33
N PRO A 428 -20.33 23.15 -32.15
CA PRO A 428 -20.37 23.03 -33.61
C PRO A 428 -19.19 22.25 -34.21
N ALA A 429 -18.01 22.31 -33.58
CA ALA A 429 -16.83 21.55 -34.02
C ALA A 429 -17.02 20.03 -33.83
N ASN A 430 -17.60 19.57 -32.71
CA ASN A 430 -17.94 18.16 -32.52
C ASN A 430 -19.00 17.70 -33.55
N VAL A 431 -20.03 18.52 -33.77
CA VAL A 431 -21.07 18.32 -34.79
C VAL A 431 -20.48 18.19 -36.21
N SER A 432 -19.38 18.89 -36.51
CA SER A 432 -18.64 18.75 -37.76
C SER A 432 -17.77 17.50 -37.81
N LEU A 433 -17.02 17.19 -36.74
CA LEU A 433 -16.16 16.01 -36.66
C LEU A 433 -16.96 14.71 -36.86
N ASP A 434 -18.12 14.58 -36.23
CA ASP A 434 -19.00 13.40 -36.39
C ASP A 434 -19.50 13.25 -37.84
N LYS A 435 -19.88 14.36 -38.50
CA LYS A 435 -20.26 14.32 -39.91
C LYS A 435 -19.08 13.90 -40.80
N VAL A 436 -17.86 14.36 -40.50
CA VAL A 436 -16.64 13.93 -41.21
C VAL A 436 -16.33 12.45 -40.96
N GLN A 437 -16.46 11.96 -39.73
CA GLN A 437 -16.25 10.53 -39.43
C GLN A 437 -17.21 9.66 -40.24
N LEU A 438 -18.49 10.02 -40.29
CA LEU A 438 -19.49 9.31 -41.10
C LEU A 438 -19.22 9.44 -42.61
N LEU A 439 -18.78 10.62 -43.11
CA LEU A 439 -18.40 10.79 -44.52
C LEU A 439 -17.20 9.93 -44.91
N ALA A 440 -16.13 9.92 -44.10
CA ALA A 440 -14.93 9.13 -44.35
C ALA A 440 -15.23 7.62 -44.30
N LEU A 441 -16.09 7.20 -43.35
CA LEU A 441 -16.56 5.82 -43.23
C LEU A 441 -17.39 5.40 -44.45
N CYS A 442 -18.40 6.19 -44.85
CA CYS A 442 -19.19 5.89 -46.04
C CYS A 442 -18.36 5.96 -47.33
N ALA A 443 -17.41 6.88 -47.44
CA ALA A 443 -16.51 6.96 -48.60
C ALA A 443 -15.61 5.72 -48.73
N ALA A 444 -15.12 5.17 -47.61
CA ALA A 444 -14.32 3.95 -47.60
C ALA A 444 -15.14 2.66 -47.87
N LEU A 445 -16.43 2.64 -47.53
CA LEU A 445 -17.31 1.48 -47.75
C LEU A 445 -18.06 1.50 -49.10
N ALA A 446 -18.42 2.68 -49.59
CA ALA A 446 -19.35 2.86 -50.73
C ALA A 446 -18.80 3.78 -51.84
N GLY A 447 -17.59 4.31 -51.70
CA GLY A 447 -16.96 5.21 -52.66
C GLY A 447 -17.31 6.69 -52.45
N ILE A 448 -16.39 7.57 -52.86
CA ILE A 448 -16.46 9.02 -52.64
C ILE A 448 -17.66 9.64 -53.37
N ASP A 449 -17.79 9.44 -54.70
CA ASP A 449 -18.85 10.09 -55.49
C ASP A 449 -20.26 9.69 -55.03
N ARG A 450 -20.44 8.42 -54.66
CA ARG A 450 -21.71 7.89 -54.14
C ARG A 450 -22.05 8.53 -52.80
N THR A 451 -21.08 8.58 -51.89
CA THR A 451 -21.22 9.20 -50.58
C THR A 451 -21.54 10.69 -50.69
N ILE A 452 -20.85 11.43 -51.55
CA ILE A 452 -21.10 12.87 -51.74
C ILE A 452 -22.49 13.12 -52.34
N ARG A 453 -22.91 12.37 -53.38
CA ARG A 453 -24.28 12.53 -53.94
C ARG A 453 -25.37 12.35 -52.89
N ILE A 454 -25.21 11.37 -51.99
CA ILE A 454 -26.17 11.12 -50.90
C ILE A 454 -26.09 12.22 -49.84
N ALA A 455 -24.89 12.64 -49.44
CA ALA A 455 -24.69 13.69 -48.45
C ALA A 455 -25.24 15.05 -48.92
N ARG A 456 -25.05 15.42 -50.19
CA ARG A 456 -25.67 16.62 -50.81
C ARG A 456 -27.20 16.60 -50.64
N ARG A 457 -27.83 15.44 -50.89
CA ARG A 457 -29.30 15.26 -50.77
C ARG A 457 -29.82 15.35 -49.33
N VAL A 458 -29.04 14.95 -48.32
CA VAL A 458 -29.50 14.87 -46.92
C VAL A 458 -29.05 16.07 -46.07
N TRP A 459 -27.88 16.64 -46.33
CA TRP A 459 -27.28 17.73 -45.55
C TRP A 459 -27.15 19.06 -46.30
N GLY A 460 -27.23 19.05 -47.64
CA GLY A 460 -27.04 20.24 -48.47
C GLY A 460 -25.57 20.60 -48.70
N ASP A 461 -25.32 21.30 -49.81
CA ASP A 461 -23.97 21.60 -50.30
C ASP A 461 -23.21 22.54 -49.34
N GLU A 462 -23.89 23.55 -48.79
CA GLU A 462 -23.36 24.47 -47.76
C GLU A 462 -22.83 23.72 -46.53
N THR A 463 -23.51 22.65 -46.09
CA THR A 463 -23.00 21.81 -44.99
C THR A 463 -21.69 21.14 -45.39
N LEU A 464 -21.57 20.63 -46.61
CA LEU A 464 -20.36 19.94 -47.07
C LEU A 464 -19.17 20.88 -47.17
N VAL A 465 -19.35 22.10 -47.69
CA VAL A 465 -18.31 23.13 -47.74
C VAL A 465 -17.76 23.43 -46.34
N ASN A 466 -18.65 23.65 -45.37
CA ASN A 466 -18.29 23.91 -43.98
C ASN A 466 -17.62 22.72 -43.25
N LEU A 467 -17.64 21.51 -43.84
CA LEU A 467 -16.94 20.35 -43.31
C LEU A 467 -15.52 20.20 -43.85
N ILE A 468 -15.17 20.80 -45.00
CA ILE A 468 -13.86 20.64 -45.67
C ILE A 468 -12.68 20.83 -44.69
N PRO A 469 -12.63 21.88 -43.83
CA PRO A 469 -11.51 22.06 -42.91
C PRO A 469 -11.36 20.91 -41.91
N PHE A 470 -12.47 20.26 -41.54
CA PHE A 470 -12.50 19.15 -40.58
C PHE A 470 -12.20 17.78 -41.23
N VAL A 471 -12.15 17.68 -42.57
CA VAL A 471 -11.82 16.43 -43.31
C VAL A 471 -10.32 16.15 -43.21
N GLN A 472 -9.94 15.69 -42.03
CA GLN A 472 -8.58 15.51 -41.58
C GLN A 472 -8.36 14.06 -41.19
N LYS A 473 -7.11 13.62 -41.22
CA LYS A 473 -6.72 12.34 -40.61
C LYS A 473 -6.95 12.36 -39.08
N ALA A 474 -7.09 13.55 -38.47
CA ALA A 474 -7.55 13.78 -37.10
C ALA A 474 -8.86 13.08 -36.76
N ALA A 475 -9.90 13.42 -37.52
CA ALA A 475 -11.26 13.02 -37.20
C ALA A 475 -11.42 11.51 -37.28
N VAL A 476 -10.73 10.86 -38.22
CA VAL A 476 -11.02 9.49 -38.64
C VAL A 476 -10.39 8.43 -37.70
N PRO A 477 -11.21 7.60 -37.02
CA PRO A 477 -10.74 6.54 -36.13
C PRO A 477 -9.83 5.53 -36.83
N ALA A 478 -9.05 4.78 -36.04
CA ALA A 478 -8.08 3.82 -36.57
C ALA A 478 -8.73 2.68 -37.38
N SER A 479 -9.86 2.14 -36.92
CA SER A 479 -10.59 1.05 -37.57
C SER A 479 -11.16 1.43 -38.94
N THR A 480 -11.62 2.68 -39.12
CA THR A 480 -12.06 3.19 -40.42
C THR A 480 -10.90 3.26 -41.44
N ARG A 481 -9.66 3.36 -40.96
CA ARG A 481 -8.43 3.46 -41.78
C ARG A 481 -7.75 2.11 -42.02
N THR A 482 -8.39 1.01 -41.63
CA THR A 482 -7.96 -0.37 -41.90
C THR A 482 -8.98 -1.14 -42.75
N LEU A 483 -9.95 -0.45 -43.35
CA LEU A 483 -10.89 -1.01 -44.32
C LEU A 483 -10.23 -1.12 -45.70
N ASP A 484 -10.57 -2.13 -46.49
CA ASP A 484 -9.93 -2.38 -47.79
C ASP A 484 -10.12 -1.22 -48.80
N GLY A 485 -11.25 -0.50 -48.72
CA GLY A 485 -11.51 0.71 -49.50
C GLY A 485 -10.78 1.97 -49.01
N TRP A 486 -9.96 1.90 -47.96
CA TRP A 486 -9.18 3.04 -47.47
C TRP A 486 -7.89 3.25 -48.27
N SER A 487 -7.89 4.22 -49.18
CA SER A 487 -6.66 4.70 -49.82
C SER A 487 -5.92 5.74 -48.96
N LYS A 488 -4.62 5.93 -49.18
CA LYS A 488 -3.85 7.02 -48.53
C LYS A 488 -4.36 8.41 -48.95
N THR A 489 -4.87 8.54 -50.17
CA THR A 489 -5.39 9.79 -50.74
C THR A 489 -6.86 10.03 -50.41
N LEU A 490 -7.59 9.08 -49.81
CA LEU A 490 -9.05 9.14 -49.66
C LEU A 490 -9.56 10.45 -49.04
N LEU A 491 -8.85 11.01 -48.06
CA LEU A 491 -9.20 12.30 -47.44
C LEU A 491 -8.76 13.52 -48.25
N GLU A 492 -7.82 13.39 -49.16
CA GLU A 492 -7.43 14.43 -50.13
C GLU A 492 -8.43 14.43 -51.29
N ASP A 493 -8.79 13.25 -51.81
CA ASP A 493 -9.82 13.06 -52.83
C ASP A 493 -11.21 13.49 -52.33
N LEU A 494 -11.56 13.14 -51.08
CA LEU A 494 -12.80 13.58 -50.43
C LEU A 494 -12.81 15.10 -50.21
N ARG A 495 -11.71 15.71 -49.76
CA ARG A 495 -11.59 17.18 -49.68
C ARG A 495 -11.72 17.84 -51.04
N LYS A 496 -11.07 17.30 -52.07
CA LYS A 496 -11.10 17.82 -53.44
C LYS A 496 -12.52 17.75 -54.05
N SER A 497 -13.20 16.63 -53.89
CA SER A 497 -14.58 16.44 -54.38
C SER A 497 -15.66 17.12 -53.54
N MET A 498 -15.32 17.60 -52.33
CA MET A 498 -16.13 18.57 -51.57
C MET A 498 -15.77 20.02 -51.92
N GLY A 499 -14.51 20.30 -52.22
CA GLY A 499 -13.99 21.61 -52.64
C GLY A 499 -14.52 22.09 -53.99
N THR A 500 -14.91 21.18 -54.89
CA THR A 500 -15.67 21.53 -56.11
C THR A 500 -17.09 22.04 -55.84
N LEU A 501 -17.56 22.01 -54.58
CA LEU A 501 -18.81 22.62 -54.13
C LEU A 501 -18.57 23.97 -53.41
N ALA A 502 -17.31 24.35 -53.16
CA ALA A 502 -16.94 25.51 -52.36
C ALA A 502 -16.63 26.74 -53.22
N PRO A 503 -16.97 27.96 -52.77
CA PRO A 503 -16.29 29.18 -53.19
C PRO A 503 -14.79 29.09 -52.85
N GLU A 504 -13.93 29.81 -53.61
CA GLU A 504 -12.48 29.62 -53.59
C GLU A 504 -11.77 29.98 -52.24
N GLU A 505 -12.49 30.54 -51.26
CA GLU A 505 -11.92 31.31 -50.14
C GLU A 505 -11.55 30.50 -48.85
N VAL A 506 -11.65 29.14 -48.77
CA VAL A 506 -11.91 28.42 -47.47
C VAL A 506 -10.99 27.22 -46.98
N SER A 507 -9.89 26.74 -47.59
CA SER A 507 -9.48 25.27 -47.51
C SER A 507 -8.24 24.66 -46.65
N GLU A 508 -8.31 24.01 -45.40
CA GLU A 508 -7.15 23.25 -44.65
C GLU A 508 -7.38 22.33 -43.31
N SER A 509 -6.49 21.35 -42.86
CA SER A 509 -6.00 20.94 -41.42
C SER A 509 -5.63 19.45 -40.83
N LEU A 510 -5.75 19.07 -39.48
CA LEU A 510 -4.92 18.20 -38.47
C LEU A 510 -4.98 16.59 -38.17
N GLU A 511 -4.69 16.02 -36.92
CA GLU A 511 -4.40 14.53 -36.52
C GLU A 511 -4.70 13.87 -35.02
N GLN A 512 -4.10 12.70 -34.51
CA GLN A 512 -4.52 11.57 -33.48
C GLN A 512 -3.54 11.09 -32.23
N VAL A 513 -3.21 9.94 -31.47
CA VAL A 513 -3.26 8.38 -31.31
C VAL A 513 -3.10 7.66 -29.82
N THR A 514 -2.29 6.56 -29.47
CA THR A 514 -2.43 5.49 -28.30
C THR A 514 -1.16 4.93 -27.41
N LEU A 515 -0.90 3.91 -26.44
CA LEU A 515 -1.27 2.49 -25.83
C LEU A 515 -0.75 2.02 -24.31
N SER A 516 -0.68 0.70 -23.80
CA SER A 516 -0.28 0.14 -22.36
C SER A 516 0.14 -1.42 -22.00
N ARG A 517 0.19 -2.01 -20.71
CA ARG A 517 0.56 -3.47 -20.17
C ARG A 517 0.93 -3.80 -18.60
N PHE A 518 1.48 -4.99 -18.09
CA PHE A 518 1.69 -5.49 -16.59
C PHE A 518 2.56 -6.81 -16.16
N SER A 519 2.71 -7.29 -14.84
CA SER A 519 3.34 -8.63 -14.32
C SER A 519 3.08 -9.27 -12.83
N ALA A 520 3.84 -10.28 -12.24
CA ALA A 520 3.56 -11.26 -11.06
C ALA A 520 4.63 -11.67 -9.87
N ARG A 521 4.54 -12.82 -9.05
CA ARG A 521 5.19 -13.03 -7.63
C ARG A 521 6.13 -14.21 -7.03
N SER A 522 5.69 -15.34 -6.37
CA SER A 522 6.05 -15.81 -4.94
C SER A 522 6.79 -17.18 -4.53
N PHE A 523 7.30 -17.40 -3.24
CA PHE A 523 7.99 -18.64 -2.64
C PHE A 523 8.05 -18.80 -1.02
N PHE A 524 8.69 -19.88 -0.40
CA PHE A 524 9.29 -20.16 1.01
C PHE A 524 8.75 -21.25 2.07
N ALA A 525 9.62 -21.93 2.93
CA ALA A 525 9.26 -22.93 4.04
C ALA A 525 10.35 -23.47 5.13
N LEU A 526 9.91 -24.27 6.17
CA LEU A 526 10.53 -25.29 7.14
C LEU A 526 11.72 -25.04 8.14
N ALA A 527 12.70 -24.18 7.86
CA ALA A 527 14.07 -24.33 8.43
C ALA A 527 14.33 -24.03 9.94
N LEU A 528 13.36 -23.55 10.72
CA LEU A 528 13.64 -22.80 11.97
C LEU A 528 13.99 -23.63 13.22
N LEU A 529 13.53 -24.88 13.33
CA LEU A 529 13.49 -25.61 14.61
C LEU A 529 14.86 -26.07 15.14
N VAL A 530 15.78 -26.46 14.26
CA VAL A 530 17.04 -27.16 14.63
C VAL A 530 18.05 -26.25 15.33
N VAL A 531 17.98 -24.94 15.08
CA VAL A 531 18.98 -23.96 15.52
C VAL A 531 19.03 -23.77 17.05
N ALA A 532 17.91 -23.97 17.74
CA ALA A 532 17.74 -23.50 19.13
C ALA A 532 18.54 -24.30 20.20
N VAL A 533 18.81 -25.59 19.97
CA VAL A 533 19.37 -26.48 21.02
C VAL A 533 20.89 -26.32 21.19
N VAL A 534 21.61 -26.06 20.10
CA VAL A 534 23.09 -26.05 20.08
C VAL A 534 23.69 -24.83 20.83
N VAL A 535 22.94 -23.74 20.91
CA VAL A 535 23.40 -22.45 21.47
C VAL A 535 23.60 -22.49 22.99
N VAL A 536 22.81 -23.27 23.72
CA VAL A 536 22.79 -23.22 25.20
C VAL A 536 24.02 -23.85 25.84
N ILE A 537 24.51 -24.95 25.26
CA ILE A 537 25.60 -25.75 25.84
C ILE A 537 26.97 -25.09 25.62
N THR A 538 27.10 -24.22 24.63
CA THR A 538 28.39 -23.73 24.10
C THR A 538 28.88 -22.41 24.72
N GLN A 539 28.16 -21.83 25.69
CA GLN A 539 28.41 -20.45 26.18
C GLN A 539 28.79 -20.32 27.67
N MET A 540 28.96 -21.40 28.43
CA MET A 540 29.35 -21.32 29.84
C MET A 540 30.87 -21.46 30.05
N ASN A 541 31.52 -20.37 30.49
CA ASN A 541 32.93 -20.33 30.93
C ASN A 541 33.05 -20.14 32.47
N PRO A 542 33.08 -21.20 33.30
CA PRO A 542 33.07 -21.04 34.76
C PRO A 542 34.36 -20.43 35.33
N SER A 543 35.49 -20.64 34.67
CA SER A 543 36.83 -20.25 35.14
C SER A 543 37.06 -18.74 35.16
N GLU A 544 36.52 -18.01 34.19
CA GLU A 544 36.62 -16.55 34.07
C GLU A 544 35.72 -15.86 35.10
N MET A 545 34.50 -16.39 35.28
CA MET A 545 33.53 -15.86 36.24
C MET A 545 34.03 -15.97 37.70
N ILE A 546 34.80 -17.01 38.03
CA ILE A 546 35.42 -17.18 39.36
C ILE A 546 36.57 -16.18 39.59
N LYS A 547 37.31 -15.78 38.56
CA LYS A 547 38.35 -14.74 38.67
C LYS A 547 37.72 -13.37 38.89
N ALA A 548 36.78 -12.97 38.03
CA ALA A 548 36.06 -11.70 38.15
C ALA A 548 35.37 -11.54 39.53
N ALA A 549 34.86 -12.63 40.12
CA ALA A 549 34.27 -12.62 41.46
C ALA A 549 35.28 -12.52 42.63
N ARG A 550 36.58 -12.74 42.41
CA ARG A 550 37.66 -12.57 43.41
C ARG A 550 38.31 -11.20 43.33
N ASP A 551 38.46 -10.66 42.13
CA ASP A 551 39.19 -9.42 41.88
C ASP A 551 38.31 -8.16 42.05
N ALA A 552 36.99 -8.33 42.21
CA ALA A 552 36.01 -7.26 42.41
C ALA A 552 35.94 -6.75 43.87
N ASN A 553 35.73 -5.45 44.04
CA ASN A 553 35.47 -4.84 45.36
C ASN A 553 34.17 -5.37 45.98
N ILE A 554 34.29 -6.11 47.09
CA ILE A 554 33.18 -6.80 47.76
C ILE A 554 32.04 -5.87 48.21
N TRP A 555 32.35 -4.62 48.58
CA TRP A 555 31.33 -3.65 48.99
C TRP A 555 30.46 -3.23 47.81
N MET A 556 31.07 -2.96 46.66
CA MET A 556 30.30 -2.57 45.48
C MET A 556 29.62 -3.79 44.83
N ALA A 557 30.18 -4.99 44.95
CA ALA A 557 29.47 -6.23 44.63
C ALA A 557 28.19 -6.42 45.48
N LEU A 558 28.21 -6.07 46.78
CA LEU A 558 27.00 -6.03 47.60
C LEU A 558 25.99 -4.98 47.13
N VAL A 559 26.44 -3.84 46.59
CA VAL A 559 25.57 -2.83 45.95
C VAL A 559 24.94 -3.38 44.66
N VAL A 560 25.66 -4.15 43.83
CA VAL A 560 25.08 -4.88 42.69
C VAL A 560 23.97 -5.83 43.15
N LEU A 561 24.16 -6.53 44.29
CA LEU A 561 23.11 -7.40 44.85
C LEU A 561 21.91 -6.62 45.39
N LEU A 562 22.12 -5.46 46.04
CA LEU A 562 21.05 -4.57 46.49
C LEU A 562 20.20 -4.09 45.31
N PHE A 563 20.83 -3.64 44.23
CA PHE A 563 20.13 -3.25 43.00
C PHE A 563 19.44 -4.46 42.31
N SER A 564 20.03 -5.65 42.37
CA SER A 564 19.37 -6.88 41.89
C SER A 564 18.07 -7.18 42.66
N PHE A 565 18.02 -6.91 43.96
CA PHE A 565 16.80 -7.03 44.76
C PHE A 565 15.79 -5.90 44.48
N LEU A 566 16.25 -4.64 44.38
CA LEU A 566 15.39 -3.50 44.03
C LEU A 566 14.71 -3.67 42.66
N ALA A 567 15.40 -4.28 41.69
CA ALA A 567 14.81 -4.63 40.39
C ALA A 567 13.65 -5.64 40.51
N TRP A 568 13.75 -6.64 41.40
CA TRP A 568 12.61 -7.52 41.70
C TRP A 568 11.44 -6.77 42.35
N VAL A 569 11.72 -5.84 43.26
CA VAL A 569 10.68 -4.98 43.87
C VAL A 569 10.01 -4.11 42.80
N GLY A 570 10.77 -3.50 41.89
CA GLY A 570 10.23 -2.75 40.75
C GLY A 570 9.31 -3.58 39.87
N SER A 571 9.74 -4.79 39.48
CA SER A 571 8.91 -5.73 38.69
C SER A 571 7.66 -6.17 39.47
N ALA A 572 7.77 -6.36 40.79
CA ALA A 572 6.64 -6.75 41.65
C ALA A 572 5.61 -5.63 41.79
N VAL A 573 6.05 -4.37 41.95
CA VAL A 573 5.17 -3.19 41.90
C VAL A 573 4.54 -3.03 40.51
N SER A 574 5.33 -3.28 39.45
CA SER A 574 4.87 -3.18 38.06
C SER A 574 3.73 -4.15 37.74
N LEU A 575 3.82 -5.41 38.19
CA LEU A 575 2.73 -6.40 38.11
C LEU A 575 1.59 -6.09 39.11
N GLY A 576 1.94 -5.75 40.35
CA GLY A 576 0.99 -5.47 41.42
C GLY A 576 0.05 -4.30 41.15
N GLY A 577 0.50 -3.30 40.37
CA GLY A 577 -0.33 -2.18 39.92
C GLY A 577 -1.58 -2.60 39.14
N PHE A 578 -1.50 -3.69 38.37
CA PHE A 578 -2.62 -4.19 37.57
C PHE A 578 -3.50 -5.23 38.27
N ILE A 579 -3.02 -5.87 39.33
CA ILE A 579 -3.81 -6.75 40.19
C ILE A 579 -4.79 -5.90 41.03
N ASP A 580 -6.06 -6.31 41.13
CA ASP A 580 -7.08 -5.65 41.93
C ASP A 580 -6.81 -5.75 43.44
N PRO A 581 -7.13 -4.72 44.26
CA PRO A 581 -6.70 -4.61 45.66
C PRO A 581 -6.94 -5.86 46.51
N ASP A 582 -8.16 -6.42 46.43
CA ASP A 582 -8.63 -7.56 47.24
C ASP A 582 -7.87 -8.88 46.96
N ARG A 583 -7.01 -8.88 45.93
CA ARG A 583 -6.24 -10.05 45.47
C ARG A 583 -4.72 -9.85 45.61
N ARG A 584 -4.27 -8.68 46.09
CA ARG A 584 -2.84 -8.32 46.21
C ARG A 584 -2.18 -9.04 47.39
N HIS A 585 -1.49 -10.12 47.10
CA HIS A 585 -0.60 -10.80 48.04
C HIS A 585 0.86 -10.31 47.80
N PRO A 586 1.36 -9.28 48.51
CA PRO A 586 2.63 -8.62 48.16
C PRO A 586 3.84 -9.56 48.15
N LEU A 587 3.92 -10.49 49.13
CA LEU A 587 4.95 -11.52 49.17
C LEU A 587 4.81 -12.52 48.01
N GLY A 588 3.58 -12.94 47.68
CA GLY A 588 3.33 -13.83 46.54
C GLY A 588 3.71 -13.19 45.21
N ILE A 589 3.39 -11.90 45.02
CA ILE A 589 3.79 -11.13 43.83
C ILE A 589 5.33 -11.04 43.76
N LEU A 590 6.01 -10.70 44.86
CA LEU A 590 7.48 -10.63 44.88
C LEU A 590 8.13 -12.00 44.58
N PHE A 591 7.65 -13.08 45.20
CA PHE A 591 8.13 -14.42 44.92
C PHE A 591 7.82 -14.88 43.49
N SER A 592 6.74 -14.41 42.85
CA SER A 592 6.48 -14.69 41.43
C SER A 592 7.56 -14.09 40.52
N GLN A 593 8.04 -12.89 40.83
CA GLN A 593 9.14 -12.24 40.08
C GLN A 593 10.49 -12.93 40.32
N MET A 594 10.72 -13.47 41.52
CA MET A 594 11.89 -14.29 41.82
C MET A 594 11.84 -15.63 41.05
N ALA A 595 10.71 -16.34 41.12
CA ALA A 595 10.49 -17.61 40.43
C ALA A 595 10.50 -17.49 38.89
N ALA A 596 10.03 -16.38 38.34
CA ALA A 596 10.16 -16.05 36.93
C ALA A 596 11.63 -16.06 36.46
N GLY A 597 12.56 -15.58 37.29
CA GLY A 597 14.00 -15.60 37.02
C GLY A 597 14.59 -17.01 36.88
N PHE A 598 14.09 -17.99 37.63
CA PHE A 598 14.48 -19.40 37.49
C PHE A 598 14.04 -19.97 36.14
N THR A 599 12.80 -19.69 35.72
CA THR A 599 12.26 -20.19 34.43
C THR A 599 12.87 -19.56 33.18
N ALA A 600 13.61 -18.44 33.31
CA ALA A 600 14.31 -17.83 32.19
C ALA A 600 15.47 -18.69 31.64
N VAL A 601 15.97 -19.64 32.44
CA VAL A 601 17.05 -20.56 32.07
C VAL A 601 16.54 -21.76 31.27
N SER A 602 15.35 -22.27 31.63
CA SER A 602 14.82 -23.55 31.14
C SER A 602 13.81 -23.41 29.99
N MET A 603 13.42 -22.19 29.63
CA MET A 603 12.47 -21.90 28.55
C MET A 603 13.00 -20.79 27.63
N PRO A 604 12.52 -20.71 26.36
CA PRO A 604 12.88 -19.61 25.47
C PRO A 604 12.56 -18.24 26.05
N ALA A 605 13.36 -17.24 25.66
CA ALA A 605 13.20 -15.86 26.11
C ALA A 605 11.75 -15.36 25.96
N GLY A 606 11.25 -14.67 26.99
CA GLY A 606 9.86 -14.21 27.09
C GLY A 606 8.82 -15.27 27.50
N ILE A 607 9.05 -16.57 27.26
CA ILE A 607 8.05 -17.62 27.57
C ILE A 607 8.07 -17.99 29.06
N GLY A 608 9.23 -18.34 29.61
CA GLY A 608 9.36 -18.81 31.00
C GLY A 608 8.84 -17.80 32.04
N PRO A 609 9.39 -16.57 32.09
CA PRO A 609 8.94 -15.54 33.02
C PRO A 609 7.45 -15.20 32.92
N ALA A 610 6.87 -15.28 31.72
CA ALA A 610 5.44 -15.09 31.53
C ALA A 610 4.62 -16.25 32.10
N PHE A 611 5.07 -17.51 31.95
CA PHE A 611 4.37 -18.70 32.44
C PHE A 611 4.15 -18.68 33.95
N VAL A 612 5.18 -18.35 34.75
CA VAL A 612 5.08 -18.26 36.22
C VAL A 612 4.06 -17.20 36.64
N ASN A 613 4.12 -16.01 36.03
CA ASN A 613 3.22 -14.92 36.38
C ASN A 613 1.78 -15.18 35.89
N LEU A 614 1.60 -15.89 34.77
CA LEU A 614 0.29 -16.38 34.32
C LEU A 614 -0.31 -17.42 35.29
N GLN A 615 0.49 -18.35 35.81
CA GLN A 615 0.05 -19.27 36.86
C GLN A 615 -0.36 -18.52 38.12
N PHE A 616 0.47 -17.58 38.59
CA PHE A 616 0.19 -16.76 39.77
C PHE A 616 -1.12 -15.96 39.65
N LEU A 617 -1.36 -15.32 38.49
CA LEU A 617 -2.62 -14.62 38.21
C LEU A 617 -3.82 -15.59 38.15
N ARG A 618 -3.65 -16.80 37.59
CA ARG A 618 -4.72 -17.82 37.57
C ARG A 618 -5.07 -18.33 38.96
N LYS A 619 -4.08 -18.61 39.83
CA LYS A 619 -4.32 -18.98 41.24
C LYS A 619 -4.88 -17.81 42.05
N SER A 620 -4.53 -16.57 41.70
CA SER A 620 -5.20 -15.34 42.19
C SER A 620 -6.61 -15.10 41.59
N GLY A 621 -7.18 -16.12 40.92
CA GLY A 621 -8.57 -16.14 40.47
C GLY A 621 -8.87 -15.35 39.19
N TYR A 622 -7.88 -15.00 38.36
CA TYR A 622 -8.13 -14.38 37.05
C TYR A 622 -8.40 -15.42 35.96
N ARG A 623 -9.38 -15.14 35.09
CA ARG A 623 -9.62 -15.94 33.87
C ARG A 623 -8.42 -15.82 32.94
N ASN A 624 -8.11 -16.86 32.17
CA ASN A 624 -6.87 -16.96 31.38
C ASN A 624 -6.68 -15.80 30.36
N THR A 625 -7.76 -15.25 29.83
CA THR A 625 -7.75 -14.05 28.96
C THR A 625 -7.30 -12.80 29.72
N VAL A 626 -7.84 -12.56 30.92
CA VAL A 626 -7.51 -11.40 31.77
C VAL A 626 -6.09 -11.52 32.32
N ALA A 627 -5.67 -12.71 32.73
CA ALA A 627 -4.29 -12.95 33.19
C ALA A 627 -3.26 -12.60 32.09
N THR A 628 -3.51 -13.00 30.84
CA THR A 628 -2.62 -12.66 29.71
C THR A 628 -2.70 -11.19 29.30
N ALA A 629 -3.87 -10.55 29.44
CA ALA A 629 -4.02 -9.12 29.23
C ALA A 629 -3.22 -8.29 30.25
N ILE A 630 -3.27 -8.67 31.54
CA ILE A 630 -2.43 -8.08 32.60
C ILE A 630 -0.95 -8.24 32.24
N MET A 631 -0.51 -9.45 31.85
CA MET A 631 0.90 -9.67 31.46
C MET A 631 1.34 -8.83 30.25
N SER A 632 0.45 -8.67 29.27
CA SER A 632 0.72 -7.83 28.09
C SER A 632 0.73 -6.34 28.45
N ALA A 633 -0.11 -5.89 29.39
CA ALA A 633 -0.15 -4.52 29.88
C ALA A 633 1.11 -4.18 30.70
N VAL A 634 1.57 -5.08 31.56
CA VAL A 634 2.87 -4.96 32.26
C VAL A 634 4.01 -4.79 31.25
N TRP A 635 4.09 -5.64 30.24
CA TRP A 635 5.13 -5.54 29.20
C TRP A 635 5.04 -4.24 28.39
N ALA A 636 3.82 -3.82 28.01
CA ALA A 636 3.62 -2.57 27.27
C ALA A 636 4.02 -1.34 28.10
N VAL A 637 3.68 -1.30 29.40
CA VAL A 637 4.09 -0.24 30.32
C VAL A 637 5.59 -0.25 30.57
N GLN A 638 6.21 -1.42 30.78
CA GLN A 638 7.65 -1.52 30.97
C GLN A 638 8.41 -1.04 29.73
N ALA A 639 8.01 -1.46 28.53
CA ALA A 639 8.60 -0.99 27.28
C ALA A 639 8.39 0.52 27.08
N ALA A 640 7.20 1.06 27.36
CA ALA A 640 6.93 2.49 27.28
C ALA A 640 7.78 3.29 28.29
N VAL A 641 7.95 2.80 29.51
CA VAL A 641 8.81 3.43 30.52
C VAL A 641 10.29 3.37 30.13
N THR A 642 10.79 2.25 29.59
CA THR A 642 12.17 2.16 29.08
C THR A 642 12.40 3.16 27.94
N VAL A 643 11.45 3.28 27.00
CA VAL A 643 11.54 4.26 25.90
C VAL A 643 11.46 5.70 26.41
N LEU A 644 10.53 6.02 27.32
CA LEU A 644 10.42 7.37 27.91
C LEU A 644 11.65 7.73 28.76
N LEU A 645 12.25 6.76 29.46
CA LEU A 645 13.47 6.96 30.24
C LEU A 645 14.69 7.17 29.34
N LEU A 646 14.81 6.43 28.23
CA LEU A 646 15.82 6.67 27.21
C LEU A 646 15.65 8.06 26.55
N ILE A 647 14.43 8.47 26.23
CA ILE A 647 14.14 9.82 25.71
C ILE A 647 14.54 10.90 26.73
N ALA A 648 14.10 10.76 27.98
CA ALA A 648 14.39 11.73 29.04
C ALA A 648 15.90 11.85 29.30
N ILE A 649 16.60 10.72 29.49
CA ILE A 649 18.06 10.76 29.71
C ILE A 649 18.79 11.27 28.46
N GLY A 650 18.36 10.90 27.26
CA GLY A 650 18.94 11.41 26.01
C GLY A 650 18.88 12.94 25.91
N ILE A 651 17.69 13.52 26.15
CA ILE A 651 17.48 14.98 26.18
C ILE A 651 18.35 15.64 27.27
N PHE A 652 18.33 15.12 28.50
CA PHE A 652 19.06 15.73 29.61
C PHE A 652 20.60 15.51 29.58
N THR A 653 21.11 14.57 28.78
CA THR A 653 22.56 14.28 28.71
C THR A 653 23.24 14.96 27.52
N GLY A 654 22.51 15.36 26.47
CA GLY A 654 23.00 16.27 25.42
C GLY A 654 24.25 15.79 24.65
N ARG A 655 24.49 14.48 24.57
CA ARG A 655 25.70 13.91 23.95
C ARG A 655 25.40 13.03 22.75
N ASN A 656 26.26 13.12 21.73
CA ASN A 656 26.22 12.32 20.50
C ASN A 656 26.51 10.82 20.69
N SER A 657 26.61 10.30 21.92
CA SER A 657 26.87 8.89 22.24
C SER A 657 25.84 7.91 21.64
N LEU A 658 24.68 8.40 21.18
CA LEU A 658 23.70 7.63 20.39
C LEU A 658 24.15 7.35 18.95
N SER A 659 24.74 8.33 18.26
CA SER A 659 24.89 8.28 16.79
C SER A 659 25.96 7.30 16.32
N SER A 660 26.92 6.95 17.20
CA SER A 660 27.95 5.94 16.95
C SER A 660 27.48 4.49 17.19
N MET A 661 26.42 4.28 17.99
CA MET A 661 26.14 2.96 18.57
C MET A 661 25.08 2.14 17.81
N VAL A 662 24.16 2.78 17.08
CA VAL A 662 23.19 2.10 16.19
C VAL A 662 23.04 2.87 14.87
N PRO A 663 23.68 2.41 13.77
CA PRO A 663 23.45 2.98 12.45
C PRO A 663 21.99 2.79 12.01
N THR A 664 21.31 3.89 11.66
CA THR A 664 19.91 3.92 11.22
C THR A 664 19.63 2.89 10.10
N ASN A 665 20.57 2.73 9.19
CA ASN A 665 20.49 1.84 8.04
C ASN A 665 20.43 0.35 8.46
N THR A 666 21.18 -0.02 9.49
CA THR A 666 21.13 -1.37 10.08
C THR A 666 19.78 -1.62 10.74
N LEU A 667 19.22 -0.64 11.45
CA LEU A 667 17.89 -0.74 12.05
C LEU A 667 16.80 -0.89 10.98
N ILE A 668 16.83 -0.07 9.92
CA ILE A 668 15.94 -0.17 8.75
C ILE A 668 15.98 -1.58 8.16
N MET A 669 17.19 -2.11 7.90
CA MET A 669 17.37 -3.43 7.30
C MET A 669 16.93 -4.59 8.20
N VAL A 670 17.14 -4.51 9.52
CA VAL A 670 16.67 -5.53 10.47
C VAL A 670 15.15 -5.54 10.58
N ILE A 671 14.52 -4.35 10.69
CA ILE A 671 13.05 -4.23 10.71
C ILE A 671 12.47 -4.78 9.40
N ALA A 672 13.07 -4.46 8.26
CA ALA A 672 12.65 -4.98 6.97
C ALA A 672 12.84 -6.50 6.86
N ALA A 673 13.95 -7.08 7.32
CA ALA A 673 14.15 -8.53 7.31
C ALA A 673 13.07 -9.26 8.13
N VAL A 674 12.79 -8.80 9.36
CA VAL A 674 11.75 -9.38 10.23
C VAL A 674 10.36 -9.22 9.61
N ALA A 675 10.02 -8.02 9.12
CA ALA A 675 8.75 -7.74 8.50
C ALA A 675 8.53 -8.55 7.20
N LEU A 676 9.59 -8.83 6.44
CA LEU A 676 9.55 -9.64 5.24
C LEU A 676 9.27 -11.10 5.60
N ILE A 677 9.99 -11.66 6.59
CA ILE A 677 9.79 -13.03 7.07
C ILE A 677 8.33 -13.24 7.52
N VAL A 678 7.78 -12.33 8.33
CA VAL A 678 6.37 -12.38 8.75
C VAL A 678 5.42 -12.28 7.54
N SER A 679 5.65 -11.31 6.66
CA SER A 679 4.77 -11.08 5.49
C SER A 679 4.85 -12.18 4.43
N VAL A 680 5.94 -12.95 4.39
CA VAL A 680 6.10 -14.14 3.54
C VAL A 680 5.40 -15.34 4.18
N ALA A 681 5.60 -15.58 5.47
CA ALA A 681 4.95 -16.68 6.19
C ALA A 681 3.41 -16.62 6.13
N MET A 682 2.83 -15.43 6.30
CA MET A 682 1.37 -15.26 6.45
C MET A 682 0.54 -15.43 5.17
N ALA A 683 1.18 -15.60 4.00
CA ALA A 683 0.51 -15.96 2.75
C ALA A 683 0.82 -17.39 2.27
N ILE A 684 1.52 -18.20 3.08
CA ILE A 684 1.50 -19.66 2.97
C ILE A 684 0.13 -20.11 3.52
N PRO A 685 -0.82 -20.63 2.72
CA PRO A 685 -2.20 -20.82 3.17
C PRO A 685 -2.41 -21.63 4.46
N PRO A 686 -1.71 -22.77 4.71
CA PRO A 686 -1.84 -23.48 5.98
C PRO A 686 -1.31 -22.69 7.19
N VAL A 687 -0.28 -21.85 7.03
CA VAL A 687 0.18 -20.94 8.09
C VAL A 687 -0.90 -19.89 8.37
N ARG A 688 -1.45 -19.28 7.30
CA ARG A 688 -2.50 -18.25 7.39
C ARG A 688 -3.77 -18.72 8.11
N LYS A 689 -4.28 -19.94 7.80
CA LYS A 689 -5.40 -20.54 8.52
C LYS A 689 -5.04 -20.78 9.98
N LYS A 690 -3.92 -21.48 10.24
CA LYS A 690 -3.46 -21.78 11.60
C LYS A 690 -3.29 -20.53 12.46
N VAL A 691 -2.81 -19.42 11.88
CA VAL A 691 -2.72 -18.10 12.55
C VAL A 691 -4.08 -17.44 12.75
N THR A 692 -4.89 -17.30 11.69
CA THR A 692 -6.16 -16.55 11.79
C THR A 692 -7.16 -17.26 12.68
N ASP A 693 -7.27 -18.58 12.55
CA ASP A 693 -8.40 -19.33 13.13
C ASP A 693 -8.11 -19.67 14.61
N LYS A 694 -6.82 -19.75 15.01
CA LYS A 694 -6.40 -20.10 16.38
C LYS A 694 -5.78 -18.93 17.18
N TYR A 695 -5.05 -18.01 16.54
CA TYR A 695 -4.29 -16.98 17.27
C TYR A 695 -4.88 -15.57 17.14
N LEU A 696 -5.47 -15.19 16.00
CA LEU A 696 -6.07 -13.85 15.85
C LEU A 696 -7.21 -13.55 16.85
N PRO A 697 -8.10 -14.49 17.24
CA PRO A 697 -9.12 -14.24 18.26
C PRO A 697 -8.49 -13.97 19.64
N LEU A 698 -7.41 -14.70 19.97
CA LEU A 698 -6.64 -14.47 21.18
C LEU A 698 -6.03 -13.06 21.16
N VAL A 699 -5.31 -12.70 20.10
CA VAL A 699 -4.72 -11.36 19.91
C VAL A 699 -5.76 -10.25 19.98
N LYS A 700 -6.94 -10.42 19.35
CA LYS A 700 -8.03 -9.43 19.38
C LYS A 700 -8.65 -9.29 20.77
N SER A 701 -8.74 -10.39 21.54
CA SER A 701 -9.16 -10.34 22.95
C SER A 701 -8.12 -9.63 23.82
N TYR A 702 -6.83 -9.94 23.64
CA TYR A 702 -5.74 -9.28 24.38
C TYR A 702 -5.65 -7.80 24.04
N ALA A 703 -5.79 -7.40 22.78
CA ALA A 703 -5.74 -5.99 22.37
C ALA A 703 -6.87 -5.14 22.99
N ARG A 704 -8.08 -5.70 23.11
CA ARG A 704 -9.19 -5.03 23.83
C ARG A 704 -8.91 -4.91 25.32
N SER A 705 -8.58 -6.03 25.97
CA SER A 705 -8.31 -6.03 27.41
C SER A 705 -7.04 -5.24 27.79
N LEU A 706 -6.07 -5.10 26.87
CA LEU A 706 -4.95 -4.18 27.01
C LEU A 706 -5.43 -2.72 27.00
N LEU A 707 -6.28 -2.33 26.03
CA LEU A 707 -6.84 -0.98 25.95
C LEU A 707 -7.71 -0.63 27.18
N GLU A 708 -8.53 -1.58 27.64
CA GLU A 708 -9.35 -1.50 28.86
C GLU A 708 -8.49 -1.42 30.15
N THR A 709 -7.24 -1.90 30.09
CA THR A 709 -6.27 -1.84 31.20
C THR A 709 -5.44 -0.54 31.17
N LEU A 710 -5.07 -0.07 29.97
CA LEU A 710 -4.36 1.19 29.76
C LEU A 710 -5.25 2.44 29.93
N THR A 711 -6.57 2.29 30.00
CA THR A 711 -7.50 3.38 30.31
C THR A 711 -7.71 3.60 31.82
N GLN A 712 -7.00 2.85 32.69
CA GLN A 712 -7.09 2.97 34.15
C GLN A 712 -5.86 3.75 34.71
N PRO A 713 -5.94 5.08 34.89
CA PRO A 713 -4.76 5.92 35.10
C PRO A 713 -4.00 5.62 36.41
N THR A 714 -4.71 5.25 37.48
CA THR A 714 -4.10 4.89 38.77
C THR A 714 -3.29 3.59 38.69
N LYS A 715 -3.79 2.57 37.98
CA LYS A 715 -3.06 1.32 37.73
C LYS A 715 -1.84 1.57 36.83
N LEU A 716 -2.00 2.41 35.81
CA LEU A 716 -0.91 2.87 34.95
C LEU A 716 0.23 3.53 35.75
N ILE A 717 -0.08 4.53 36.60
CA ILE A 717 0.93 5.26 37.38
C ILE A 717 1.71 4.33 38.31
N VAL A 718 1.02 3.43 39.03
CA VAL A 718 1.68 2.45 39.90
C VAL A 718 2.56 1.48 39.08
N SER A 719 2.06 0.98 37.95
CA SER A 719 2.83 0.05 37.12
C SER A 719 4.05 0.72 36.49
N ALA A 720 3.92 1.99 36.08
CA ALA A 720 4.99 2.79 35.52
C ALA A 720 6.06 3.15 36.57
N ALA A 721 5.67 3.48 37.80
CA ALA A 721 6.60 3.70 38.91
C ALA A 721 7.42 2.44 39.23
N GLY A 722 6.78 1.26 39.22
CA GLY A 722 7.48 -0.03 39.34
C GLY A 722 8.42 -0.31 38.17
N GLY A 723 7.99 -0.01 36.94
CA GLY A 723 8.82 -0.10 35.74
C GLY A 723 10.03 0.85 35.76
N LEU A 724 9.88 2.05 36.33
CA LEU A 724 10.96 3.02 36.47
C LEU A 724 11.98 2.55 37.52
N LEU A 725 11.52 2.09 38.69
CA LEU A 725 12.38 1.48 39.70
C LEU A 725 13.15 0.26 39.15
N LEU A 726 12.51 -0.58 38.33
CA LEU A 726 13.15 -1.70 37.65
C LEU A 726 14.28 -1.24 36.70
N ASN A 727 14.00 -0.29 35.80
CA ASN A 727 14.99 0.20 34.83
C ASN A 727 16.16 0.95 35.49
N VAL A 728 15.88 1.77 36.51
CA VAL A 728 16.92 2.48 37.28
C VAL A 728 17.77 1.47 38.04
N ALA A 729 17.17 0.48 38.69
CA ALA A 729 17.93 -0.53 39.43
C ALA A 729 18.79 -1.42 38.52
N THR A 730 18.36 -1.77 37.30
CA THR A 730 19.23 -2.51 36.37
C THR A 730 20.42 -1.67 35.88
N GLY A 731 20.20 -0.40 35.51
CA GLY A 731 21.28 0.51 35.09
C GLY A 731 22.28 0.82 36.20
N PHE A 732 21.81 1.19 37.39
CA PHE A 732 22.67 1.46 38.55
C PHE A 732 23.36 0.17 39.06
N GLY A 733 22.74 -1.00 38.88
CA GLY A 733 23.36 -2.29 39.12
C GLY A 733 24.57 -2.57 38.21
N PHE A 734 24.55 -2.08 36.95
CA PHE A 734 25.71 -2.18 36.05
C PHE A 734 26.77 -1.11 36.35
N TRP A 735 26.36 0.11 36.70
CA TRP A 735 27.28 1.15 37.20
C TRP A 735 28.06 0.69 38.43
N ALA A 736 27.40 0.09 39.42
CA ALA A 736 28.06 -0.52 40.57
C ALA A 736 29.02 -1.66 40.16
N ALA A 737 28.74 -2.39 39.08
CA ALA A 737 29.64 -3.43 38.58
C ALA A 737 30.91 -2.85 37.90
N LEU A 738 30.87 -1.64 37.32
CA LEU A 738 32.06 -0.93 36.81
C LEU A 738 32.90 -0.35 37.96
N GLU A 739 32.25 0.29 38.94
CA GLU A 739 32.89 0.80 40.17
C GLU A 739 33.52 -0.33 41.01
N ALA A 740 32.97 -1.56 40.93
CA ALA A 740 33.57 -2.74 41.57
C ALA A 740 34.98 -3.09 41.04
N PHE A 741 35.35 -2.61 39.85
CA PHE A 741 36.70 -2.69 39.26
C PHE A 741 37.41 -1.33 39.19
N GLY A 742 36.92 -0.32 39.93
CA GLY A 742 37.54 1.00 40.05
C GLY A 742 37.42 1.90 38.82
N TYR A 743 36.53 1.59 37.88
CA TYR A 743 36.29 2.42 36.70
C TYR A 743 35.05 3.31 36.91
N SER A 744 35.28 4.52 37.42
CA SER A 744 34.20 5.44 37.75
C SER A 744 33.57 6.09 36.52
N THR A 745 32.23 6.10 36.49
CA THR A 745 31.43 6.62 35.38
C THR A 745 30.24 7.40 35.89
N ASN A 746 29.67 8.28 35.04
CA ASN A 746 28.41 8.94 35.36
C ASN A 746 27.28 7.87 35.41
N PRO A 747 26.59 7.67 36.55
CA PRO A 747 25.58 6.63 36.68
C PRO A 747 24.37 6.82 35.74
N ILE A 748 24.11 8.05 35.29
CA ILE A 748 23.02 8.37 34.34
C ILE A 748 23.43 7.94 32.92
N GLU A 749 24.63 8.30 32.46
CA GLU A 749 25.18 7.91 31.16
C GLU A 749 25.39 6.39 31.08
N THR A 750 25.87 5.77 32.16
CA THR A 750 25.98 4.31 32.28
C THR A 750 24.62 3.62 32.30
N THR A 751 23.62 4.16 32.98
CA THR A 751 22.24 3.63 32.91
C THR A 751 21.67 3.70 31.50
N PHE A 752 21.91 4.81 30.78
CA PHE A 752 21.46 4.99 29.40
C PHE A 752 22.10 3.96 28.44
N LEU A 753 23.43 3.86 28.46
CA LEU A 753 24.19 2.91 27.65
C LEU A 753 23.82 1.46 27.99
N PHE A 754 23.65 1.15 29.28
CA PHE A 754 23.18 -0.16 29.74
C PHE A 754 21.79 -0.49 29.17
N LEU A 755 20.81 0.42 29.30
CA LEU A 755 19.45 0.17 28.82
C LEU A 755 19.40 -0.02 27.30
N LEU A 756 20.17 0.77 26.54
CA LEU A 756 20.27 0.62 25.09
C LEU A 756 20.92 -0.72 24.70
N ALA A 757 22.09 -1.05 25.28
CA ALA A 757 22.81 -2.30 25.01
C ALA A 757 22.03 -3.54 25.46
N ASN A 758 21.36 -3.49 26.62
CA ASN A 758 20.50 -4.57 27.11
C ASN A 758 19.26 -4.75 26.21
N THR A 759 18.68 -3.68 25.68
CA THR A 759 17.56 -3.76 24.72
C THR A 759 18.00 -4.42 23.40
N LEU A 760 19.16 -4.02 22.87
CA LEU A 760 19.74 -4.60 21.66
C LEU A 760 20.11 -6.09 21.86
N GLY A 761 20.80 -6.42 22.96
CA GLY A 761 21.16 -7.80 23.29
C GLY A 761 19.95 -8.71 23.53
N SER A 762 18.88 -8.18 24.13
CA SER A 762 17.63 -8.91 24.37
C SER A 762 16.76 -9.10 23.11
N ALA A 763 17.05 -8.37 22.02
CA ALA A 763 16.37 -8.56 20.74
C ALA A 763 16.85 -9.82 19.99
N VAL A 764 18.02 -10.37 20.35
CA VAL A 764 18.51 -11.66 19.87
C VAL A 764 17.85 -12.77 20.70
N PRO A 765 17.11 -13.72 20.10
CA PRO A 765 16.35 -14.72 20.85
C PRO A 765 17.21 -15.90 21.36
N THR A 766 18.29 -15.63 22.10
CA THR A 766 19.04 -16.68 22.80
C THR A 766 18.32 -17.09 24.09
N PRO A 767 18.27 -18.40 24.45
CA PRO A 767 17.76 -18.83 25.75
C PRO A 767 18.56 -18.19 26.90
N GLY A 768 17.87 -17.74 27.95
CA GLY A 768 18.48 -16.95 29.03
C GLY A 768 19.02 -15.55 28.64
N GLY A 769 18.98 -15.16 27.36
CA GLY A 769 19.66 -13.97 26.86
C GLY A 769 21.19 -14.07 26.90
N LEU A 770 21.73 -15.29 26.94
CA LEU A 770 23.17 -15.60 27.00
C LEU A 770 23.88 -15.22 25.69
N GLY A 771 25.17 -14.88 25.78
CA GLY A 771 26.05 -14.45 24.69
C GLY A 771 25.73 -13.06 24.16
N ALA A 772 24.50 -12.85 23.68
CA ALA A 772 24.08 -11.63 23.00
C ALA A 772 24.11 -10.39 23.92
N VAL A 773 23.62 -10.51 25.16
CA VAL A 773 23.66 -9.40 26.13
C VAL A 773 25.07 -9.16 26.67
N GLU A 774 25.89 -10.20 26.86
CA GLU A 774 27.30 -10.01 27.26
C GLU A 774 28.09 -9.28 26.17
N ALA A 775 27.94 -9.70 24.91
CA ALA A 775 28.60 -9.06 23.77
C ALA A 775 28.11 -7.62 23.58
N ALA A 776 26.79 -7.37 23.65
CA ALA A 776 26.23 -6.02 23.51
C ALA A 776 26.74 -5.06 24.60
N LEU A 777 26.80 -5.49 25.87
CA LEU A 777 27.35 -4.69 26.96
C LEU A 777 28.86 -4.46 26.80
N SER A 778 29.62 -5.52 26.53
CA SER A 778 31.08 -5.42 26.37
C SER A 778 31.46 -4.49 25.21
N VAL A 779 30.77 -4.58 24.06
CA VAL A 779 30.98 -3.70 22.91
C VAL A 779 30.54 -2.27 23.20
N ALA A 780 29.35 -2.05 23.76
CA ALA A 780 28.83 -0.71 24.05
C ALA A 780 29.75 0.09 24.99
N PHE A 781 30.20 -0.53 26.08
CA PHE A 781 31.08 0.14 27.03
C PHE A 781 32.53 0.27 26.50
N THR A 782 33.03 -0.70 25.73
CA THR A 782 34.34 -0.54 25.06
C THR A 782 34.32 0.61 24.03
N ALA A 783 33.21 0.78 23.29
CA ALA A 783 33.04 1.87 22.32
C ALA A 783 33.00 3.28 22.96
N VAL A 784 32.67 3.37 24.26
CA VAL A 784 32.68 4.62 25.04
C VAL A 784 33.97 4.80 25.85
N GLY A 785 34.95 3.89 25.69
CA GLY A 785 36.29 4.03 26.26
C GLY A 785 36.55 3.26 27.56
N VAL A 786 35.64 2.36 27.98
CA VAL A 786 35.92 1.41 29.07
C VAL A 786 36.93 0.36 28.58
N PRO A 787 38.03 0.08 29.29
CA PRO A 787 38.94 -0.99 28.92
C PRO A 787 38.22 -2.34 28.81
N SER A 788 38.41 -3.08 27.71
CA SER A 788 37.68 -4.32 27.41
C SER A 788 37.70 -5.34 28.57
N THR A 789 38.85 -5.54 29.22
CA THR A 789 39.00 -6.40 30.41
C THR A 789 38.07 -5.99 31.56
N ILE A 790 37.88 -4.68 31.77
CA ILE A 790 36.98 -4.14 32.80
C ILE A 790 35.52 -4.30 32.35
N ALA A 791 35.20 -3.98 31.09
CA ALA A 791 33.83 -4.12 30.56
C ALA A 791 33.32 -5.57 30.64
N ILE A 792 34.18 -6.55 30.29
CA ILE A 792 33.89 -7.98 30.43
C ILE A 792 33.74 -8.38 31.90
N SER A 793 34.66 -7.97 32.77
CA SER A 793 34.65 -8.36 34.19
C SER A 793 33.45 -7.77 34.94
N ALA A 794 33.11 -6.50 34.69
CA ALA A 794 31.90 -5.84 35.19
C ALA A 794 30.63 -6.54 34.67
N THR A 795 30.62 -6.94 33.40
CA THR A 795 29.50 -7.71 32.82
C THR A 795 29.34 -9.07 33.52
N LEU A 796 30.44 -9.78 33.84
CA LEU A 796 30.40 -11.04 34.59
C LEU A 796 29.91 -10.85 36.04
N VAL A 797 30.35 -9.82 36.75
CA VAL A 797 29.86 -9.49 38.11
C VAL A 797 28.39 -9.06 38.10
N TYR A 798 27.97 -8.26 37.11
CA TYR A 798 26.56 -7.92 36.91
C TYR A 798 25.73 -9.18 36.66
N ARG A 799 26.18 -10.09 35.78
CA ARG A 799 25.50 -11.38 35.54
C ARG A 799 25.47 -12.29 36.77
N LEU A 800 26.50 -12.27 37.62
CA LEU A 800 26.49 -13.01 38.88
C LEU A 800 25.30 -12.58 39.76
N GLY A 801 25.08 -11.27 39.92
CA GLY A 801 23.99 -10.71 40.72
C GLY A 801 22.61 -10.72 40.05
N PHE A 802 22.52 -10.40 38.76
CA PHE A 802 21.25 -10.21 38.03
C PHE A 802 20.77 -11.43 37.24
N TYR A 803 21.60 -12.47 37.08
CA TYR A 803 21.24 -13.72 36.41
C TYR A 803 21.55 -14.94 37.29
N TRP A 804 22.82 -15.28 37.52
CA TRP A 804 23.21 -16.56 38.12
C TRP A 804 22.68 -16.77 39.54
N LEU A 805 22.84 -15.78 40.44
CA LEU A 805 22.32 -15.85 41.82
C LEU A 805 20.78 -15.87 41.88
N ARG A 806 20.11 -15.33 40.85
CA ARG A 806 18.64 -15.34 40.77
C ARG A 806 18.07 -16.73 40.50
N ILE A 807 18.85 -17.66 39.94
CA ILE A 807 18.42 -19.03 39.62
C ILE A 807 18.07 -19.82 40.92
N PRO A 808 18.97 -20.01 41.90
CA PRO A 808 18.65 -20.73 43.14
C PRO A 808 17.62 -19.98 44.01
N ILE A 809 17.67 -18.65 44.07
CA ILE A 809 16.67 -17.86 44.82
C ILE A 809 15.28 -18.01 44.18
N GLY A 810 15.19 -18.01 42.85
CA GLY A 810 13.95 -18.26 42.12
C GLY A 810 13.41 -19.68 42.30
N ALA A 811 14.29 -20.69 42.40
CA ALA A 811 13.87 -22.06 42.72
C ALA A 811 13.29 -22.18 44.15
N LEU A 812 13.88 -21.48 45.13
CA LEU A 812 13.35 -21.41 46.49
C LEU A 812 12.01 -20.66 46.54
N ALA A 813 11.89 -19.55 45.81
CA ALA A 813 10.64 -18.80 45.67
C ALA A 813 9.52 -19.62 44.99
N MET A 814 9.88 -20.40 43.95
CA MET A 814 8.95 -21.32 43.28
C MET A 814 8.45 -22.41 44.24
N LYS A 815 9.35 -23.03 45.01
CA LYS A 815 8.98 -24.02 46.04
C LYS A 815 8.12 -23.42 47.16
N TRP A 816 8.32 -22.13 47.49
CA TRP A 816 7.45 -21.40 48.42
C TRP A 816 6.05 -21.18 47.83
N LEU A 817 5.94 -20.73 46.57
CA LEU A 817 4.66 -20.50 45.90
C LEU A 817 3.85 -21.78 45.76
N ASP A 818 4.49 -22.88 45.35
CA ASP A 818 3.90 -24.21 45.23
C ASP A 818 3.33 -24.69 46.58
N LYS A 819 4.12 -24.60 47.67
CA LYS A 819 3.66 -24.93 49.03
C LYS A 819 2.44 -24.12 49.49
N HIS A 820 2.28 -22.89 49.00
CA HIS A 820 1.12 -22.04 49.29
C HIS A 820 0.03 -22.08 48.21
N ASN A 821 0.11 -23.03 47.26
CA ASN A 821 -0.84 -23.23 46.16
C ASN A 821 -0.98 -22.02 45.21
N MET A 822 0.03 -21.13 45.17
CA MET A 822 0.02 -19.84 44.47
C MET A 822 0.49 -19.89 43.00
N ILE A 823 0.91 -21.04 42.47
CA ILE A 823 1.18 -21.28 41.03
C ILE A 823 0.50 -22.57 40.56
#